data_AF-A0AAD5USI7-F1
#
_entry.id   AF-A0AAD5USI7-F1
#
_cell.length_a   1.000
_cell.length_b   1.000
_cell.length_c   1.000
_cell.angle_alpha   90.00
_cell.angle_beta   90.00
_cell.angle_gamma   90.00
#
_symmetry.space_group_name_H-M   'P 1'
#
loop_
_entity.id
_entity.type
_entity.pdbx_description
1 polymer ?
#
loop_
_entity_poly.entity_id
_entity_poly.type
_entity_poly.pdbx_seq_one_letter_code
_entity_poly.pdbx_strand_id
1 'polypeptide(L)'
;MSSSIQEKWRSRTRVAGDITYADGRLAAEIEGGKWVVTTPNADWIPEVLVGRITISYYEDGRFGDADPTQWPQLYSARFPHFCLMPRPPTEAQDPRNVMWETLTASNFHPALGCALNAFGVASDYLITRLQPHVEHVLKRAQEYSELHNSKGTRIRFTCAAMSDSYKRLSYPATFRDINRQLITVQRFWKESLAFLTWVQDKWEHFEPSPSGDVPPTPVNHQFIGAYTTDAAVVQILMRAGVPVWLLCQPEVILPTTVVLEVVDATKASSIINMNHPTFALYHGMIGDRALSVTCMGGHTYSDVEHVPHHDPDVSARPRVSVTQPKAPSSSLGFATLHVDIPVLLPNEQRAEMGPAGSSLTRHSTSILSQPNKQATKASRSSKPYQQPSPGPNRNPFVDPAHVDMPAPLSIWSEELRDCTESVTPLRRWGYLFPDPSLFVTCSPARAANFFFVWLGLRVAWVTLHENYPAEVQPFLPQTWRDILGSNQGQVIASGRQTSTSARKQKSQQALDHIFEIQDITDASFAMTPPFLYRSHVFQQNNVIPQHVRREILWEIYHLGFRAELLALDRHLVPSRYTDQSSLDRDEFNRRQLVDSVCGGQLNLGSPGFDESAKSMSSLDIRVRLPSIEAFRQILIRWPSCPPSLVQLSPLTDSRHPDRAISIAERLLIKFYLRSFYLHTGRPALVPHAFPV
;
A
#
# COMPACT_ATOMS: atom_id res chain seq x y z
N MET A 1 -46.14 -21.84 -20.71
CA MET A 1 -45.51 -22.84 -19.81
C MET A 1 -44.25 -23.31 -20.51
N SER A 2 -43.09 -22.72 -20.17
CA SER A 2 -41.82 -23.18 -20.71
C SER A 2 -41.53 -24.53 -20.07
N SER A 3 -41.43 -25.60 -20.86
CA SER A 3 -40.82 -26.84 -20.40
C SER A 3 -39.48 -26.48 -19.76
N SER A 4 -39.16 -27.03 -18.60
CA SER A 4 -37.84 -26.85 -17.99
C SER A 4 -36.78 -27.24 -19.04
N ILE A 5 -35.66 -26.52 -19.12
CA ILE A 5 -34.59 -26.88 -20.05
C ILE A 5 -34.15 -28.34 -19.76
N GLN A 6 -34.22 -28.79 -18.49
CA GLN A 6 -34.09 -30.21 -18.10
C GLN A 6 -34.96 -31.19 -18.91
N GLU A 7 -36.19 -30.83 -19.30
CA GLU A 7 -37.05 -31.68 -20.13
C GLU A 7 -36.60 -31.72 -21.61
N LYS A 8 -35.97 -30.66 -22.11
CA LYS A 8 -35.45 -30.60 -23.48
C LYS A 8 -34.20 -31.49 -23.68
N TRP A 9 -33.43 -31.73 -22.62
CA TRP A 9 -32.17 -32.48 -22.67
C TRP A 9 -32.28 -33.96 -22.34
N ARG A 10 -33.22 -34.36 -21.47
CA ARG A 10 -33.40 -35.76 -21.03
C ARG A 10 -33.71 -36.76 -22.16
N SER A 11 -34.05 -36.30 -23.37
CA SER A 11 -34.40 -37.15 -24.52
C SER A 11 -33.26 -37.40 -25.51
N ARG A 12 -32.05 -36.86 -25.27
CA ARG A 12 -30.96 -36.84 -26.26
C ARG A 12 -29.73 -37.62 -25.80
N THR A 13 -29.86 -38.94 -25.68
CA THR A 13 -28.73 -39.85 -25.45
C THR A 13 -28.17 -40.34 -26.79
N ARG A 14 -26.87 -40.15 -27.04
CA ARG A 14 -26.15 -40.91 -28.06
C ARG A 14 -25.11 -41.82 -27.40
N VAL A 15 -25.04 -43.03 -27.93
CA VAL A 15 -24.08 -44.08 -27.65
C VAL A 15 -22.81 -43.80 -28.47
N ALA A 16 -21.63 -43.88 -27.82
CA ALA A 16 -20.30 -44.11 -28.41
C ALA A 16 -19.67 -43.05 -29.36
N GLY A 17 -19.67 -41.76 -29.01
CA GLY A 17 -18.82 -40.75 -29.65
C GLY A 17 -18.11 -39.85 -28.63
N ASP A 18 -16.94 -39.31 -28.99
CA ASP A 18 -16.17 -38.39 -28.13
C ASP A 18 -16.88 -37.02 -28.03
N ILE A 19 -16.92 -36.46 -26.81
CA ILE A 19 -17.51 -35.14 -26.52
C ILE A 19 -16.68 -34.05 -27.23
N THR A 20 -17.33 -33.20 -28.03
CA THR A 20 -16.67 -32.08 -28.69
C THR A 20 -16.70 -30.80 -27.84
N TYR A 21 -16.00 -29.75 -28.27
CA TYR A 21 -16.03 -28.43 -27.60
C TYR A 21 -17.43 -27.78 -27.55
N ALA A 22 -18.34 -28.21 -28.43
CA ALA A 22 -19.70 -27.69 -28.51
C ALA A 22 -20.69 -28.52 -27.68
N ASP A 23 -20.26 -29.66 -27.14
CA ASP A 23 -21.06 -30.57 -26.32
C ASP A 23 -20.79 -30.37 -24.82
N GLY A 24 -21.65 -30.95 -23.99
CA GLY A 24 -21.49 -30.97 -22.54
C GLY A 24 -21.40 -32.39 -22.01
N ARG A 25 -20.34 -32.71 -21.28
CA ARG A 25 -20.37 -33.82 -20.32
C ARG A 25 -21.42 -33.53 -19.25
N LEU A 26 -21.36 -32.33 -18.68
CA LEU A 26 -22.31 -31.84 -17.70
C LEU A 26 -22.96 -30.54 -18.22
N ALA A 27 -24.20 -30.28 -17.78
CA ALA A 27 -24.85 -28.98 -17.91
C ALA A 27 -25.57 -28.57 -16.62
N ALA A 28 -25.66 -27.27 -16.35
CA ALA A 28 -26.45 -26.71 -15.26
C ALA A 28 -27.17 -25.44 -15.72
N GLU A 29 -28.36 -25.21 -15.16
CA GLU A 29 -29.09 -23.95 -15.30
C GLU A 29 -28.70 -23.00 -14.17
N ILE A 30 -28.50 -21.72 -14.47
CA ILE A 30 -28.20 -20.68 -13.47
C ILE A 30 -29.16 -19.49 -13.62
N GLU A 31 -29.24 -18.65 -12.58
CA GLU A 31 -30.13 -17.48 -12.52
C GLU A 31 -31.61 -17.78 -12.86
N GLY A 32 -32.12 -18.95 -12.43
CA GLY A 32 -33.49 -19.38 -12.72
C GLY A 32 -33.73 -19.72 -14.19
N GLY A 33 -32.70 -20.23 -14.88
CA GLY A 33 -32.79 -20.73 -16.26
C GLY A 33 -32.49 -19.69 -17.33
N LYS A 34 -32.04 -18.48 -16.96
CA LYS A 34 -31.65 -17.44 -17.93
C LYS A 34 -30.37 -17.78 -18.68
N TRP A 35 -29.51 -18.58 -18.06
CA TRP A 35 -28.24 -19.01 -18.63
C TRP A 35 -28.06 -20.50 -18.40
N VAL A 36 -27.34 -21.14 -19.33
CA VAL A 36 -26.90 -22.53 -19.22
C VAL A 36 -25.37 -22.53 -19.22
N VAL A 37 -24.80 -23.30 -18.31
CA VAL A 37 -23.38 -23.58 -18.27
C VAL A 37 -23.18 -25.03 -18.68
N THR A 38 -22.36 -25.28 -19.70
CA THR A 38 -21.95 -26.63 -20.10
C THR A 38 -20.46 -26.81 -19.90
N THR A 39 -19.99 -28.04 -19.72
CA THR A 39 -18.55 -28.34 -19.75
C THR A 39 -18.27 -29.60 -20.54
N PRO A 40 -17.32 -29.57 -21.49
CA PRO A 40 -16.95 -30.75 -22.25
C PRO A 40 -15.93 -31.64 -21.51
N ASN A 41 -15.16 -31.10 -20.56
CA ASN A 41 -14.00 -31.78 -19.98
C ASN A 41 -13.91 -31.75 -18.44
N ALA A 42 -14.80 -31.05 -17.72
CA ALA A 42 -14.82 -31.06 -16.26
C ALA A 42 -15.86 -32.05 -15.69
N ASP A 43 -15.67 -32.40 -14.43
CA ASP A 43 -16.48 -33.34 -13.64
C ASP A 43 -17.45 -32.65 -12.67
N TRP A 44 -17.53 -31.32 -12.69
CA TRP A 44 -18.46 -30.50 -11.93
C TRP A 44 -18.76 -29.19 -12.66
N ILE A 45 -19.77 -28.43 -12.23
CA ILE A 45 -20.09 -27.10 -12.77
C ILE A 45 -20.05 -26.05 -11.66
N PRO A 46 -19.25 -24.97 -11.78
CA PRO A 46 -19.27 -23.86 -10.83
C PRO A 46 -20.51 -23.00 -11.03
N GLU A 47 -21.02 -22.45 -9.94
CA GLU A 47 -21.79 -21.23 -9.99
C GLU A 47 -20.88 -20.10 -10.52
N VAL A 48 -21.30 -19.47 -11.62
CA VAL A 48 -20.52 -18.42 -12.28
C VAL A 48 -21.08 -17.05 -11.95
N LEU A 49 -20.21 -16.06 -11.87
CA LEU A 49 -20.58 -14.68 -11.68
C LEU A 49 -21.12 -14.09 -12.99
N VAL A 50 -22.31 -13.48 -12.95
CA VAL A 50 -22.96 -12.88 -14.12
C VAL A 50 -23.34 -11.43 -13.83
N GLY A 51 -23.15 -10.56 -14.82
CA GLY A 51 -23.61 -9.18 -14.75
C GLY A 51 -22.75 -8.29 -13.84
N ARG A 52 -23.39 -7.58 -12.92
CA ARG A 52 -22.73 -6.65 -12.00
C ARG A 52 -22.39 -7.34 -10.68
N ILE A 53 -21.14 -7.21 -10.28
CA ILE A 53 -20.62 -7.78 -9.03
C ILE A 53 -20.08 -6.70 -8.12
N THR A 54 -20.01 -7.02 -6.83
CA THR A 54 -19.34 -6.21 -5.82
C THR A 54 -18.21 -7.03 -5.23
N ILE A 55 -16.99 -6.51 -5.25
CA ILE A 55 -15.80 -7.17 -4.69
C ILE A 55 -15.46 -6.48 -3.39
N SER A 56 -15.36 -7.24 -2.31
CA SER A 56 -14.98 -6.76 -0.98
C SER A 56 -14.07 -7.78 -0.31
N TYR A 57 -13.38 -7.38 0.75
CA TYR A 57 -12.67 -8.32 1.61
C TYR A 57 -13.65 -9.10 2.48
N TYR A 58 -13.35 -10.37 2.66
CA TYR A 58 -13.97 -11.26 3.65
C TYR A 58 -13.08 -11.36 4.90
N GLU A 59 -13.59 -11.94 5.99
CA GLU A 59 -12.86 -12.10 7.26
C GLU A 59 -11.53 -12.84 7.10
N ASP A 60 -11.47 -13.79 6.17
CA ASP A 60 -10.28 -14.56 5.85
C ASP A 60 -9.26 -13.78 4.99
N GLY A 61 -9.55 -12.53 4.63
CA GLY A 61 -8.70 -11.66 3.82
C GLY A 61 -8.79 -11.89 2.32
N ARG A 62 -9.69 -12.77 1.85
CA ARG A 62 -9.90 -13.09 0.43
C ARG A 62 -11.11 -12.35 -0.14
N PHE A 63 -11.45 -12.60 -1.41
CA PHE A 63 -12.57 -11.96 -2.11
C PHE A 63 -13.76 -12.88 -2.40
N GLY A 64 -13.87 -14.01 -1.69
CA GLY A 64 -14.91 -14.99 -1.92
C GLY A 64 -14.86 -15.58 -3.33
N ASP A 65 -16.01 -15.67 -3.99
CA ASP A 65 -16.19 -16.21 -5.34
C ASP A 65 -15.61 -15.33 -6.47
N ALA A 66 -15.34 -14.06 -6.18
CA ALA A 66 -14.60 -13.17 -7.09
C ALA A 66 -13.07 -13.36 -7.00
N ASP A 67 -12.57 -14.21 -6.11
CA ASP A 67 -11.14 -14.44 -5.93
C ASP A 67 -10.59 -15.48 -6.94
N PRO A 68 -9.72 -15.10 -7.89
CA PRO A 68 -9.15 -16.05 -8.86
C PRO A 68 -8.27 -17.14 -8.23
N THR A 69 -7.89 -17.01 -6.97
CA THR A 69 -7.11 -18.03 -6.25
C THR A 69 -7.97 -19.09 -5.57
N GLN A 70 -9.29 -18.89 -5.56
CA GLN A 70 -10.27 -19.76 -4.87
C GLN A 70 -11.29 -20.35 -5.83
N TRP A 71 -11.72 -19.59 -6.84
CA TRP A 71 -12.87 -19.94 -7.67
C TRP A 71 -12.63 -19.67 -9.16
N PRO A 72 -13.20 -20.48 -10.09
CA PRO A 72 -13.13 -20.23 -11.52
C PRO A 72 -13.65 -18.84 -11.89
N GLN A 73 -12.93 -18.14 -12.77
CA GLN A 73 -13.28 -16.81 -13.23
C GLN A 73 -13.62 -16.79 -14.72
N LEU A 74 -14.26 -15.70 -15.16
CA LEU A 74 -14.45 -15.43 -16.58
C LEU A 74 -13.07 -15.33 -17.25
N TYR A 75 -12.87 -16.09 -18.33
CA TYR A 75 -11.62 -16.07 -19.07
C TYR A 75 -11.26 -14.65 -19.53
N SER A 76 -10.00 -14.29 -19.35
CA SER A 76 -9.46 -12.99 -19.71
C SER A 76 -8.22 -13.17 -20.58
N ALA A 77 -8.25 -12.63 -21.80
CA ALA A 77 -7.07 -12.58 -22.67
C ALA A 77 -5.95 -11.71 -22.08
N ARG A 78 -6.29 -10.77 -21.17
CA ARG A 78 -5.31 -9.96 -20.42
C ARG A 78 -4.61 -10.78 -19.33
N PHE A 79 -5.29 -11.77 -18.74
CA PHE A 79 -4.77 -12.63 -17.69
C PHE A 79 -4.97 -14.12 -18.04
N PRO A 80 -4.41 -14.60 -19.17
CA PRO A 80 -4.75 -15.93 -19.71
C PRO A 80 -4.30 -17.07 -18.80
N HIS A 81 -3.28 -16.84 -17.98
CA HIS A 81 -2.73 -17.80 -17.02
C HIS A 81 -3.61 -18.02 -15.79
N PHE A 82 -4.64 -17.19 -15.53
CA PHE A 82 -5.47 -17.34 -14.33
C PHE A 82 -6.24 -18.66 -14.29
N CYS A 83 -6.56 -19.24 -15.45
CA CYS A 83 -7.18 -20.56 -15.49
C CYS A 83 -6.24 -21.68 -14.98
N LEU A 84 -4.93 -21.44 -14.92
CA LEU A 84 -3.91 -22.35 -14.42
C LEU A 84 -3.59 -22.15 -12.93
N MET A 85 -4.33 -21.30 -12.22
CA MET A 85 -4.18 -21.18 -10.77
C MET A 85 -4.34 -22.57 -10.12
N PRO A 86 -3.41 -22.97 -9.24
CA PRO A 86 -3.45 -24.29 -8.64
C PRO A 86 -4.62 -24.41 -7.65
N ARG A 87 -5.22 -25.60 -7.58
CA ARG A 87 -6.14 -26.03 -6.52
C ARG A 87 -5.35 -26.62 -5.34
N PRO A 88 -5.96 -26.69 -4.14
CA PRO A 88 -5.33 -27.37 -3.01
C PRO A 88 -4.93 -28.81 -3.37
N PRO A 89 -3.76 -29.29 -2.91
CA PRO A 89 -3.41 -30.69 -2.99
C PRO A 89 -4.50 -31.59 -2.37
N THR A 90 -4.73 -32.77 -2.99
CA THR A 90 -5.67 -33.76 -2.45
C THR A 90 -5.12 -34.45 -1.20
N GLU A 91 -3.80 -34.54 -1.07
CA GLU A 91 -3.14 -35.17 0.07
C GLU A 91 -3.03 -34.21 1.26
N ALA A 92 -3.59 -34.59 2.40
CA ALA A 92 -3.62 -33.75 3.60
C ALA A 92 -2.22 -33.38 4.15
N GLN A 93 -1.22 -34.21 3.89
CA GLN A 93 0.16 -34.00 4.36
C GLN A 93 1.06 -33.26 3.35
N ASP A 94 0.52 -32.86 2.19
CA ASP A 94 1.30 -32.14 1.19
C ASP A 94 1.84 -30.82 1.78
N PRO A 95 3.16 -30.58 1.73
CA PRO A 95 3.76 -29.36 2.27
C PRO A 95 3.18 -28.07 1.66
N ARG A 96 2.63 -28.12 0.43
CA ARG A 96 2.02 -26.98 -0.25
C ARG A 96 0.70 -26.55 0.37
N ASN A 97 0.07 -27.36 1.23
CA ASN A 97 -1.20 -27.01 1.87
C ASN A 97 -1.16 -25.67 2.63
N VAL A 98 0.03 -25.25 3.10
CA VAL A 98 0.26 -23.93 3.71
C VAL A 98 -0.19 -22.76 2.80
N MET A 99 -0.24 -22.96 1.48
CA MET A 99 -0.69 -21.95 0.50
C MET A 99 -2.22 -21.77 0.44
N TRP A 100 -2.98 -22.54 1.20
CA TRP A 100 -4.44 -22.43 1.33
C TRP A 100 -4.92 -22.29 2.78
N GLU A 101 -4.00 -22.28 3.76
CA GLU A 101 -4.34 -22.05 5.16
C GLU A 101 -4.75 -20.59 5.42
N THR A 102 -5.54 -20.34 6.45
CA THR A 102 -5.89 -19.00 6.94
C THR A 102 -5.13 -18.73 8.24
N LEU A 103 -4.81 -17.47 8.54
CA LEU A 103 -4.15 -17.14 9.80
C LEU A 103 -5.04 -17.56 10.98
N THR A 104 -4.44 -18.21 11.98
CA THR A 104 -5.11 -18.59 13.22
C THR A 104 -4.44 -17.92 14.42
N ALA A 105 -5.14 -17.87 15.55
CA ALA A 105 -4.58 -17.31 16.78
C ALA A 105 -3.30 -18.04 17.25
N SER A 106 -3.14 -19.34 16.96
CA SER A 106 -1.91 -20.07 17.30
C SER A 106 -0.73 -19.74 16.38
N ASN A 107 -1.00 -19.19 15.20
CA ASN A 107 0.00 -18.72 14.23
C ASN A 107 0.29 -17.23 14.34
N PHE A 108 -0.27 -16.54 15.33
CA PHE A 108 -0.04 -15.12 15.60
C PHE A 108 0.48 -14.94 17.02
N HIS A 109 1.65 -14.33 17.16
CA HIS A 109 2.27 -14.09 18.46
C HIS A 109 2.32 -12.60 18.76
N PRO A 110 1.92 -12.16 19.96
CA PRO A 110 2.03 -10.75 20.35
C PRO A 110 3.45 -10.23 20.16
N ALA A 111 3.57 -9.00 19.66
CA ALA A 111 4.85 -8.37 19.39
C ALA A 111 5.50 -8.04 20.72
N LEU A 112 6.67 -8.64 20.97
CA LEU A 112 7.42 -8.39 22.19
C LEU A 112 7.77 -6.89 22.29
N GLY A 113 7.41 -6.27 23.41
CA GLY A 113 7.74 -4.87 23.67
C GLY A 113 6.85 -3.83 22.99
N CYS A 114 5.70 -4.23 22.46
CA CYS A 114 4.64 -3.29 22.06
C CYS A 114 3.69 -3.04 23.24
N ALA A 115 3.39 -1.77 23.55
CA ALA A 115 2.39 -1.42 24.56
C ALA A 115 0.94 -1.72 24.11
N LEU A 116 0.75 -2.06 22.83
CA LEU A 116 -0.53 -2.44 22.24
C LEU A 116 -0.57 -3.95 21.98
N ASN A 117 -1.42 -4.66 22.72
CA ASN A 117 -1.63 -6.11 22.65
C ASN A 117 -2.18 -6.61 21.29
N ALA A 118 -2.69 -5.72 20.45
CA ALA A 118 -3.22 -6.05 19.13
C ALA A 118 -2.13 -6.26 18.05
N PHE A 119 -0.89 -5.83 18.31
CA PHE A 119 0.21 -6.01 17.37
C PHE A 119 0.95 -7.32 17.65
N GLY A 120 1.29 -8.03 16.59
CA GLY A 120 1.97 -9.31 16.63
C GLY A 120 2.62 -9.67 15.31
N VAL A 121 3.28 -10.81 15.29
CA VAL A 121 3.97 -11.37 14.12
C VAL A 121 3.41 -12.75 13.80
N ALA A 122 3.59 -13.19 12.56
CA ALA A 122 3.36 -14.59 12.21
C ALA A 122 4.34 -15.49 12.99
N SER A 123 3.89 -16.69 13.36
CA SER A 123 4.76 -17.64 14.06
C SER A 123 5.90 -18.13 13.16
N ASP A 124 7.07 -18.39 13.76
CA ASP A 124 8.23 -18.96 13.05
C ASP A 124 7.88 -20.28 12.36
N TYR A 125 6.97 -21.06 12.95
CA TYR A 125 6.43 -22.27 12.35
C TYR A 125 5.75 -22.01 11.00
N LEU A 126 4.89 -20.99 10.91
CA LEU A 126 4.22 -20.62 9.67
C LEU A 126 5.23 -20.09 8.64
N ILE A 127 6.13 -19.20 9.06
CA ILE A 127 7.15 -18.59 8.19
C ILE A 127 8.08 -19.65 7.58
N THR A 128 8.51 -20.63 8.40
CA THR A 128 9.40 -21.73 7.97
C THR A 128 8.70 -22.64 6.96
N ARG A 129 7.40 -22.91 7.12
CA ARG A 129 6.63 -23.72 6.16
C ARG A 129 6.42 -23.03 4.82
N LEU A 130 6.29 -21.70 4.81
CA LEU A 130 6.14 -20.91 3.58
C LEU A 130 7.45 -20.78 2.80
N GLN A 131 8.58 -20.70 3.50
CA GLN A 131 9.90 -20.41 2.93
C GLN A 131 10.28 -21.23 1.68
N PRO A 132 10.27 -22.59 1.71
CA PRO A 132 10.74 -23.38 0.56
C PRO A 132 9.90 -23.15 -0.70
N HIS A 133 8.62 -22.83 -0.54
CA HIS A 133 7.71 -22.61 -1.65
C HIS A 133 7.91 -21.22 -2.29
N VAL A 134 8.16 -20.20 -1.46
CA VAL A 134 8.50 -18.85 -1.92
C VAL A 134 9.83 -18.89 -2.67
N GLU A 135 10.85 -19.52 -2.10
CA GLU A 135 12.19 -19.65 -2.71
C GLU A 135 12.13 -20.39 -4.05
N HIS A 136 11.34 -21.48 -4.13
CA HIS A 136 11.17 -22.25 -5.36
C HIS A 136 10.64 -21.39 -6.52
N VAL A 137 9.58 -20.60 -6.28
CA VAL A 137 8.99 -19.74 -7.33
C VAL A 137 9.93 -18.60 -7.71
N LEU A 138 10.62 -17.99 -6.73
CA LEU A 138 11.60 -16.94 -7.00
C LEU A 138 12.76 -17.45 -7.88
N LYS A 139 13.27 -18.65 -7.58
CA LYS A 139 14.32 -19.30 -8.40
C LYS A 139 13.85 -19.52 -9.84
N ARG A 140 12.65 -20.08 -10.02
CA ARG A 140 12.09 -20.37 -11.34
C ARG A 140 11.83 -19.08 -12.16
N ALA A 141 11.40 -18.01 -11.50
CA ALA A 141 11.22 -16.70 -12.13
C ALA A 141 12.54 -16.05 -12.54
N GLN A 142 13.61 -16.25 -11.75
CA GLN A 142 14.95 -15.79 -12.10
C GLN A 142 15.46 -16.50 -13.36
N GLU A 143 15.40 -17.84 -13.39
CA GLU A 143 15.80 -18.65 -14.55
C GLU A 143 15.04 -18.23 -15.82
N TYR A 144 13.73 -17.99 -15.71
CA TYR A 144 12.93 -17.46 -16.82
C TYR A 144 13.42 -16.09 -17.33
N SER A 145 13.73 -15.18 -16.41
CA SER A 145 14.17 -13.81 -16.75
C SER A 145 15.53 -13.80 -17.45
N GLU A 146 16.45 -14.67 -17.02
CA GLU A 146 17.78 -14.84 -17.62
C GLU A 146 17.69 -15.39 -19.05
N LEU A 147 16.85 -16.40 -19.28
CA LEU A 147 16.69 -17.05 -20.58
C LEU A 147 16.07 -16.14 -21.66
N HIS A 148 15.12 -15.28 -21.28
CA HIS A 148 14.32 -14.54 -22.26
C HIS A 148 14.78 -13.09 -22.45
N ASN A 149 15.82 -12.65 -21.73
CA ASN A 149 16.27 -11.25 -21.66
C ASN A 149 15.10 -10.25 -21.47
N SER A 150 13.99 -10.74 -20.89
CA SER A 150 12.71 -10.05 -20.89
C SER A 150 12.52 -9.40 -19.53
N LYS A 151 12.26 -8.10 -19.54
CA LYS A 151 11.82 -7.38 -18.34
C LYS A 151 10.33 -7.60 -18.12
N GLY A 152 9.89 -8.86 -18.14
CA GLY A 152 8.49 -9.25 -17.98
C GLY A 152 7.88 -8.54 -16.77
N THR A 153 7.04 -7.52 -17.02
CA THR A 153 6.64 -6.58 -15.97
C THR A 153 5.75 -7.27 -14.93
N ARG A 154 4.98 -8.29 -15.34
CA ARG A 154 4.07 -9.01 -14.45
C ARG A 154 4.80 -9.94 -13.49
N ILE A 155 5.62 -10.87 -13.98
CA ILE A 155 6.33 -11.83 -13.12
C ILE A 155 7.26 -11.12 -12.12
N ARG A 156 7.93 -10.04 -12.56
CA ARG A 156 8.73 -9.20 -11.66
C ARG A 156 7.88 -8.57 -10.55
N PHE A 157 6.70 -8.06 -10.90
CA PHE A 157 5.77 -7.49 -9.94
C PHE A 157 5.27 -8.53 -8.94
N THR A 158 4.79 -9.68 -9.41
CA THR A 158 4.24 -10.73 -8.53
C THR A 158 5.32 -11.31 -7.62
N CYS A 159 6.54 -11.55 -8.12
CA CYS A 159 7.67 -12.00 -7.31
C CYS A 159 8.09 -10.96 -6.26
N ALA A 160 8.15 -9.67 -6.61
CA ALA A 160 8.47 -8.62 -5.66
C ALA A 160 7.40 -8.52 -4.57
N ALA A 161 6.12 -8.48 -4.97
CA ALA A 161 5.01 -8.40 -4.02
C ALA A 161 4.94 -9.62 -3.09
N MET A 162 5.16 -10.84 -3.62
CA MET A 162 5.28 -12.07 -2.82
C MET A 162 6.43 -12.00 -1.81
N SER A 163 7.63 -11.63 -2.27
CA SER A 163 8.83 -11.57 -1.41
C SER A 163 8.69 -10.51 -0.31
N ASP A 164 8.17 -9.34 -0.67
CA ASP A 164 7.97 -8.25 0.28
C ASP A 164 6.88 -8.60 1.31
N SER A 165 5.78 -9.23 0.88
CA SER A 165 4.74 -9.69 1.80
C SER A 165 5.22 -10.80 2.72
N TYR A 166 6.07 -11.70 2.22
CA TYR A 166 6.68 -12.76 3.02
C TYR A 166 7.56 -12.19 4.13
N LYS A 167 8.42 -11.22 3.81
CA LYS A 167 9.25 -10.52 4.82
C LYS A 167 8.40 -9.81 5.87
N ARG A 168 7.27 -9.20 5.45
CA ARG A 168 6.35 -8.50 6.35
C ARG A 168 5.63 -9.43 7.34
N LEU A 169 5.64 -10.75 7.16
CA LEU A 169 5.06 -11.68 8.15
C LEU A 169 5.82 -11.66 9.48
N SER A 170 7.12 -11.35 9.45
CA SER A 170 7.95 -11.15 10.65
C SER A 170 7.86 -9.72 11.20
N TYR A 171 7.07 -8.85 10.58
CA TYR A 171 6.91 -7.46 11.00
C TYR A 171 5.72 -7.33 11.94
N PRO A 172 5.86 -6.68 13.11
CA PRO A 172 4.74 -6.47 13.99
C PRO A 172 3.59 -5.74 13.28
N ALA A 173 2.41 -6.34 13.21
CA ALA A 173 1.20 -5.74 12.67
C ALA A 173 -0.05 -6.30 13.36
N THR A 174 -1.23 -5.76 13.06
CA THR A 174 -2.49 -6.31 13.56
C THR A 174 -2.72 -7.71 13.01
N PHE A 175 -3.53 -8.53 13.68
CA PHE A 175 -3.91 -9.86 13.18
C PHE A 175 -4.47 -9.80 11.76
N ARG A 176 -5.38 -8.85 11.50
CA ARG A 176 -5.98 -8.56 10.20
C ARG A 176 -4.92 -8.28 9.13
N ASP A 177 -3.92 -7.46 9.47
CA ASP A 177 -2.87 -7.06 8.57
C ASP A 177 -1.86 -8.19 8.29
N ILE A 178 -1.49 -8.98 9.31
CA ILE A 178 -0.69 -10.20 9.11
C ILE A 178 -1.46 -11.20 8.24
N ASN A 179 -2.77 -11.35 8.46
CA ASN A 179 -3.60 -12.21 7.62
C ASN A 179 -3.60 -11.73 6.16
N ARG A 180 -3.78 -10.43 5.92
CA ARG A 180 -3.66 -9.85 4.56
C ARG A 180 -2.29 -10.10 3.94
N GLN A 181 -1.20 -9.99 4.70
CA GLN A 181 0.14 -10.31 4.19
C GLN A 181 0.26 -11.80 3.83
N LEU A 182 -0.25 -12.71 4.67
CA LEU A 182 -0.29 -14.14 4.37
C LEU A 182 -1.06 -14.42 3.07
N ILE A 183 -2.27 -13.87 2.93
CA ILE A 183 -3.07 -14.03 1.71
C ILE A 183 -2.34 -13.45 0.49
N THR A 184 -1.61 -12.35 0.66
CA THR A 184 -0.83 -11.73 -0.42
C THR A 184 0.34 -12.63 -0.86
N VAL A 185 1.07 -13.25 0.08
CA VAL A 185 2.09 -14.26 -0.22
C VAL A 185 1.47 -15.42 -1.02
N GLN A 186 0.39 -15.99 -0.50
CA GLN A 186 -0.29 -17.13 -1.13
C GLN A 186 -0.78 -16.79 -2.54
N ARG A 187 -1.38 -15.61 -2.73
CA ARG A 187 -1.90 -15.17 -4.03
C ARG A 187 -0.80 -15.03 -5.06
N PHE A 188 0.25 -14.27 -4.73
CA PHE A 188 1.30 -14.03 -5.70
C PHE A 188 2.18 -15.26 -5.93
N TRP A 189 2.24 -16.18 -4.96
CA TRP A 189 2.80 -17.51 -5.19
C TRP A 189 1.99 -18.28 -6.24
N LYS A 190 0.66 -18.38 -6.07
CA LYS A 190 -0.24 -19.06 -7.01
C LYS A 190 -0.21 -18.42 -8.40
N GLU A 191 -0.25 -17.09 -8.46
CA GLU A 191 -0.22 -16.35 -9.72
C GLU A 191 1.12 -16.52 -10.45
N SER A 192 2.23 -16.38 -9.74
CA SER A 192 3.55 -16.54 -10.35
C SER A 192 3.76 -17.96 -10.84
N LEU A 193 3.30 -18.97 -10.09
CA LEU A 193 3.35 -20.37 -10.51
C LEU A 193 2.50 -20.60 -11.76
N ALA A 194 1.25 -20.11 -11.77
CA ALA A 194 0.35 -20.21 -12.91
C ALA A 194 0.93 -19.52 -14.17
N PHE A 195 1.51 -18.33 -14.00
CA PHE A 195 2.19 -17.61 -15.07
C PHE A 195 3.37 -18.41 -15.61
N LEU A 196 4.26 -18.90 -14.74
CA LEU A 196 5.43 -19.67 -15.15
C LEU A 196 5.05 -20.97 -15.84
N THR A 197 4.01 -21.66 -15.36
CA THR A 197 3.46 -22.85 -16.03
C THR A 197 2.88 -22.49 -17.41
N TRP A 198 2.19 -21.37 -17.53
CA TRP A 198 1.70 -20.90 -18.83
C TRP A 198 2.84 -20.64 -19.82
N VAL A 199 3.87 -19.89 -19.44
CA VAL A 199 4.96 -19.50 -20.35
C VAL A 199 6.02 -20.57 -20.59
N GLN A 200 6.32 -21.44 -19.61
CA GLN A 200 7.40 -22.44 -19.71
C GLN A 200 6.88 -23.84 -20.02
N ASP A 201 5.74 -24.24 -19.45
CA ASP A 201 5.30 -25.65 -19.50
C ASP A 201 4.19 -25.90 -20.53
N LYS A 202 3.39 -24.86 -20.84
CA LYS A 202 2.17 -25.03 -21.62
C LYS A 202 1.99 -24.11 -22.82
N TRP A 203 2.91 -23.17 -23.09
CA TRP A 203 2.77 -22.16 -24.14
C TRP A 203 2.30 -22.75 -25.49
N GLU A 204 2.90 -23.86 -25.92
CA GLU A 204 2.58 -24.55 -27.18
C GLU A 204 1.13 -25.05 -27.26
N HIS A 205 0.50 -25.36 -26.12
CA HIS A 205 -0.89 -25.80 -26.09
C HIS A 205 -1.89 -24.64 -26.20
N PHE A 206 -1.48 -23.43 -25.83
CA PHE A 206 -2.32 -22.23 -25.94
C PHE A 206 -2.25 -21.61 -27.34
N GLU A 207 -1.16 -21.81 -28.07
CA GLU A 207 -1.02 -21.36 -29.46
C GLU A 207 -1.77 -22.26 -30.47
N PRO A 208 -2.32 -21.70 -31.56
CA PRO A 208 -2.91 -22.50 -32.63
C PRO A 208 -1.87 -23.45 -33.23
N SER A 209 -2.19 -24.76 -33.27
CA SER A 209 -1.29 -25.72 -33.93
C SER A 209 -1.28 -25.48 -35.45
N PRO A 210 -0.10 -25.35 -36.09
CA PRO A 210 0.01 -25.26 -37.55
C PRO A 210 -0.57 -26.49 -38.28
N SER A 211 -0.62 -27.64 -37.61
CA SER A 211 -1.04 -28.93 -38.17
C SER A 211 -2.49 -29.32 -37.85
N GLY A 212 -3.25 -28.48 -37.13
CA GLY A 212 -4.69 -28.65 -36.90
C GLY A 212 -5.12 -29.78 -35.95
N ASP A 213 -4.41 -30.91 -35.94
CA ASP A 213 -4.81 -32.16 -35.26
C ASP A 213 -3.94 -32.48 -34.03
N VAL A 214 -3.87 -31.58 -33.05
CA VAL A 214 -3.28 -31.91 -31.75
C VAL A 214 -4.38 -32.49 -30.85
N PRO A 215 -4.32 -33.78 -30.47
CA PRO A 215 -5.32 -34.37 -29.59
C PRO A 215 -5.36 -33.62 -28.24
N PRO A 216 -6.54 -33.47 -27.62
CA PRO A 216 -6.66 -32.77 -26.35
C PRO A 216 -5.78 -33.42 -25.28
N THR A 217 -5.06 -32.60 -24.52
CA THR A 217 -4.33 -33.08 -23.33
C THR A 217 -5.36 -33.58 -22.30
N PRO A 218 -5.12 -34.70 -21.59
CA PRO A 218 -5.96 -35.10 -20.48
C PRO A 218 -6.20 -33.93 -19.51
N VAL A 219 -7.45 -33.76 -19.08
CA VAL A 219 -7.81 -32.67 -18.18
C VAL A 219 -7.04 -32.80 -16.86
N ASN A 220 -6.37 -31.72 -16.47
CA ASN A 220 -5.69 -31.63 -15.19
C ASN A 220 -6.59 -30.90 -14.19
N HIS A 221 -7.26 -31.67 -13.33
CA HIS A 221 -8.15 -31.17 -12.29
C HIS A 221 -7.43 -30.40 -11.17
N GLN A 222 -6.09 -30.31 -11.18
CA GLN A 222 -5.32 -29.47 -10.27
C GLN A 222 -5.34 -27.98 -10.67
N PHE A 223 -5.83 -27.64 -11.85
CA PHE A 223 -6.07 -26.25 -12.24
C PHE A 223 -7.49 -25.81 -11.89
N ILE A 224 -7.65 -24.55 -11.48
CA ILE A 224 -8.96 -23.96 -11.20
C ILE A 224 -9.85 -23.95 -12.44
N GLY A 225 -9.28 -23.71 -13.63
CA GLY A 225 -10.04 -23.58 -14.87
C GLY A 225 -10.66 -22.19 -15.06
N ALA A 226 -11.46 -22.04 -16.11
CA ALA A 226 -12.17 -20.79 -16.40
C ALA A 226 -13.49 -21.04 -17.12
N TYR A 227 -14.46 -20.14 -16.95
CA TYR A 227 -15.64 -20.12 -17.79
C TYR A 227 -15.53 -19.05 -18.87
N THR A 228 -16.21 -19.24 -19.99
CA THR A 228 -16.15 -18.34 -21.14
C THR A 228 -17.48 -18.33 -21.88
N THR A 229 -17.73 -17.27 -22.64
CA THR A 229 -18.84 -17.21 -23.62
C THR A 229 -18.36 -17.48 -25.05
N ASP A 230 -17.05 -17.66 -25.23
CA ASP A 230 -16.40 -17.85 -26.53
C ASP A 230 -15.98 -19.31 -26.73
N ALA A 231 -16.54 -19.94 -27.77
CA ALA A 231 -16.25 -21.33 -28.13
C ALA A 231 -14.79 -21.56 -28.56
N ALA A 232 -14.10 -20.56 -29.12
CA ALA A 232 -12.68 -20.68 -29.47
C ALA A 232 -11.82 -20.85 -28.21
N VAL A 233 -12.16 -20.15 -27.13
CA VAL A 233 -11.50 -20.30 -25.83
C VAL A 233 -11.74 -21.69 -25.25
N VAL A 234 -12.93 -22.28 -25.43
CA VAL A 234 -13.21 -23.67 -25.02
C VAL A 234 -12.26 -24.63 -25.70
N GLN A 235 -12.07 -24.50 -27.01
CA GLN A 235 -11.14 -25.34 -27.78
C GLN A 235 -9.70 -25.21 -27.28
N ILE A 236 -9.24 -23.97 -27.03
CA ILE A 236 -7.89 -23.70 -26.52
C ILE A 236 -7.68 -24.37 -25.16
N LEU A 237 -8.60 -24.16 -24.22
CA LEU A 237 -8.48 -24.70 -22.86
C LEU A 237 -8.61 -26.23 -22.83
N MET A 238 -9.49 -26.81 -23.64
CA MET A 238 -9.58 -28.27 -23.81
C MET A 238 -8.27 -28.84 -24.33
N ARG A 239 -7.68 -28.24 -25.38
CA ARG A 239 -6.39 -28.68 -25.92
C ARG A 239 -5.27 -28.61 -24.88
N ALA A 240 -5.29 -27.56 -24.05
CA ALA A 240 -4.35 -27.38 -22.94
C ALA A 240 -4.61 -28.28 -21.72
N GLY A 241 -5.69 -29.08 -21.72
CA GLY A 241 -6.06 -29.93 -20.59
C GLY A 241 -6.51 -29.13 -19.36
N VAL A 242 -7.10 -27.95 -19.57
CA VAL A 242 -7.58 -27.07 -18.51
C VAL A 242 -9.11 -27.22 -18.39
N PRO A 243 -9.66 -27.36 -17.17
CA PRO A 243 -11.11 -27.37 -16.98
C PRO A 243 -11.76 -26.11 -17.56
N VAL A 244 -12.79 -26.27 -18.38
CA VAL A 244 -13.49 -25.15 -19.02
C VAL A 244 -14.99 -25.33 -19.01
N TRP A 245 -15.69 -24.20 -18.84
CA TRP A 245 -17.15 -24.13 -18.85
C TRP A 245 -17.63 -23.08 -19.85
N LEU A 246 -18.55 -23.47 -20.75
CA LEU A 246 -19.18 -22.57 -21.70
C LEU A 246 -20.47 -22.00 -21.10
N LEU A 247 -20.49 -20.70 -20.88
CA LEU A 247 -21.66 -19.94 -20.49
C LEU A 247 -22.41 -19.48 -21.74
N CYS A 248 -23.65 -19.92 -21.92
CA CYS A 248 -24.45 -19.57 -23.08
C CYS A 248 -25.91 -19.30 -22.70
N GLN A 249 -26.60 -18.59 -23.59
CA GLN A 249 -28.05 -18.44 -23.47
C GLN A 249 -28.73 -19.73 -23.94
N PRO A 250 -29.83 -20.16 -23.31
CA PRO A 250 -30.58 -21.36 -23.70
C PRO A 250 -30.93 -21.43 -25.19
N GLU A 251 -31.14 -20.28 -25.83
CA GLU A 251 -31.56 -20.16 -27.22
C GLU A 251 -30.45 -20.48 -28.23
N VAL A 252 -29.18 -20.35 -27.83
CA VAL A 252 -28.00 -20.59 -28.69
C VAL A 252 -27.66 -22.09 -28.76
N ILE A 253 -28.28 -22.87 -27.88
CA ILE A 253 -28.07 -24.32 -27.80
C ILE A 253 -28.71 -25.01 -29.00
N LEU A 254 -27.88 -25.64 -29.82
CA LEU A 254 -28.34 -26.29 -31.03
C LEU A 254 -29.13 -27.58 -30.70
N PRO A 255 -30.09 -27.96 -31.56
CA PRO A 255 -30.76 -29.27 -31.45
C PRO A 255 -29.79 -30.46 -31.45
N THR A 256 -28.59 -30.26 -32.03
CA THR A 256 -27.54 -31.28 -32.15
C THR A 256 -26.57 -31.30 -30.96
N THR A 257 -26.60 -30.30 -30.07
CA THR A 257 -25.74 -30.29 -28.88
C THR A 257 -26.10 -31.49 -28.00
N VAL A 258 -25.08 -32.24 -27.58
CA VAL A 258 -25.23 -33.38 -26.67
C VAL A 258 -24.90 -32.95 -25.25
N VAL A 259 -25.75 -33.32 -24.28
CA VAL A 259 -25.46 -33.21 -22.84
C VAL A 259 -25.65 -34.58 -22.19
N LEU A 260 -24.61 -35.11 -21.55
CA LEU A 260 -24.69 -36.44 -20.93
C LEU A 260 -25.45 -36.42 -19.60
N GLU A 261 -25.20 -35.40 -18.77
CA GLU A 261 -25.83 -35.27 -17.46
C GLU A 261 -26.17 -33.81 -17.14
N VAL A 262 -27.33 -33.58 -16.52
CA VAL A 262 -27.71 -32.27 -16.00
C VAL A 262 -27.58 -32.30 -14.48
N VAL A 263 -26.79 -31.38 -13.94
CA VAL A 263 -26.44 -31.29 -12.52
C VAL A 263 -26.76 -29.91 -11.96
N ASP A 264 -26.78 -29.80 -10.64
CA ASP A 264 -26.84 -28.49 -9.99
C ASP A 264 -25.46 -27.81 -10.00
N ALA A 265 -25.46 -26.49 -10.19
CA ALA A 265 -24.24 -25.71 -10.07
C ALA A 265 -23.71 -25.75 -8.63
N THR A 266 -22.43 -26.03 -8.48
CA THR A 266 -21.72 -26.06 -7.19
C THR A 266 -21.54 -24.63 -6.71
N LYS A 267 -22.07 -24.32 -5.53
CA LYS A 267 -21.96 -22.99 -4.93
C LYS A 267 -20.61 -22.80 -4.25
N ALA A 268 -20.16 -21.55 -4.20
CA ALA A 268 -18.96 -21.11 -3.49
C ALA A 268 -19.15 -21.03 -1.95
N SER A 269 -20.08 -21.81 -1.37
CA SER A 269 -20.47 -21.68 0.04
C SER A 269 -19.34 -21.97 1.05
N SER A 270 -18.33 -22.74 0.65
CA SER A 270 -17.15 -23.01 1.49
C SER A 270 -16.11 -21.89 1.51
N ILE A 271 -16.20 -20.90 0.61
CA ILE A 271 -15.24 -19.80 0.48
C ILE A 271 -15.85 -18.41 0.82
N ILE A 272 -17.16 -18.34 1.06
CA ILE A 272 -17.86 -17.12 1.46
C ILE A 272 -18.07 -17.14 2.98
N ASN A 273 -17.14 -16.56 3.75
CA ASN A 273 -17.29 -16.37 5.20
C ASN A 273 -17.96 -15.03 5.50
N MET A 274 -19.29 -15.05 5.71
CA MET A 274 -20.08 -13.85 5.98
C MET A 274 -19.78 -13.26 7.36
N ASN A 275 -19.22 -12.05 7.37
CA ASN A 275 -19.71 -10.90 8.15
C ASN A 275 -19.35 -9.62 7.38
N HIS A 276 -20.19 -8.59 7.55
CA HIS A 276 -20.36 -7.45 6.66
C HIS A 276 -19.08 -6.88 6.00
N PRO A 277 -19.08 -6.63 4.68
CA PRO A 277 -17.97 -5.96 4.02
C PRO A 277 -17.83 -4.53 4.56
N THR A 278 -16.67 -4.20 5.10
CA THR A 278 -16.34 -2.85 5.59
C THR A 278 -16.23 -1.83 4.46
N PHE A 279 -15.80 -2.27 3.25
CA PHE A 279 -15.64 -1.45 2.06
C PHE A 279 -15.66 -2.27 0.76
N ALA A 280 -16.34 -1.77 -0.27
CA ALA A 280 -16.34 -2.37 -1.61
C ALA A 280 -15.16 -1.85 -2.43
N LEU A 281 -14.24 -2.74 -2.80
CA LEU A 281 -13.09 -2.44 -3.67
C LEU A 281 -13.51 -2.21 -5.12
N TYR A 282 -14.59 -2.85 -5.55
CA TYR A 282 -15.12 -2.73 -6.90
C TYR A 282 -16.63 -2.91 -6.88
N HIS A 283 -17.33 -2.10 -7.67
CA HIS A 283 -18.72 -2.34 -8.03
C HIS A 283 -18.87 -2.06 -9.53
N GLY A 284 -19.22 -3.09 -10.31
CA GLY A 284 -19.30 -2.95 -11.75
C GLY A 284 -19.51 -4.27 -12.48
N MET A 285 -19.44 -4.22 -13.81
CA MET A 285 -19.57 -5.42 -14.63
C MET A 285 -18.42 -6.38 -14.39
N ILE A 286 -18.68 -7.68 -14.48
CA ILE A 286 -17.63 -8.69 -14.52
C ILE A 286 -16.70 -8.51 -15.74
N GLY A 287 -15.43 -8.91 -15.59
CA GLY A 287 -14.43 -8.92 -16.65
C GLY A 287 -13.06 -8.42 -16.18
N ASP A 288 -12.24 -7.94 -17.11
CA ASP A 288 -10.84 -7.55 -16.87
C ASP A 288 -10.65 -6.51 -15.76
N ARG A 289 -11.61 -5.58 -15.60
CA ARG A 289 -11.53 -4.56 -14.54
C ARG A 289 -11.73 -5.17 -13.16
N ALA A 290 -12.72 -6.06 -13.01
CA ALA A 290 -12.95 -6.80 -11.78
C ALA A 290 -11.70 -7.62 -11.39
N LEU A 291 -11.14 -8.37 -12.34
CA LEU A 291 -9.91 -9.15 -12.15
C LEU A 291 -8.69 -8.27 -11.84
N SER A 292 -8.59 -7.10 -12.46
CA SER A 292 -7.48 -6.16 -12.18
C SER A 292 -7.50 -5.71 -10.72
N VAL A 293 -8.68 -5.47 -10.14
CA VAL A 293 -8.80 -5.07 -8.73
C VAL A 293 -8.33 -6.20 -7.81
N THR A 294 -8.69 -7.46 -8.08
CA THR A 294 -8.30 -8.62 -7.25
C THR A 294 -6.83 -9.02 -7.34
N CYS A 295 -6.05 -8.42 -8.25
CA CYS A 295 -4.68 -8.86 -8.56
C CYS A 295 -3.64 -7.74 -8.63
N MET A 296 -4.08 -6.47 -8.58
CA MET A 296 -3.19 -5.31 -8.57
C MET A 296 -3.44 -4.36 -7.40
N GLY A 297 -4.64 -4.37 -6.80
CA GLY A 297 -4.99 -3.37 -5.77
C GLY A 297 -5.69 -3.86 -4.52
N GLY A 298 -6.35 -5.02 -4.55
CA GLY A 298 -6.95 -5.60 -3.36
C GLY A 298 -5.94 -6.28 -2.41
N HIS A 299 -4.68 -5.89 -2.43
CA HIS A 299 -3.66 -6.39 -1.48
C HIS A 299 -3.04 -5.25 -0.68
N THR A 300 -3.39 -4.01 -1.01
CA THR A 300 -3.02 -2.86 -0.22
C THR A 300 -3.89 -2.82 1.04
N TYR A 301 -3.27 -2.35 2.12
CA TYR A 301 -3.93 -2.09 3.38
C TYR A 301 -5.17 -1.22 3.15
N SER A 302 -6.36 -1.70 3.51
CA SER A 302 -7.64 -1.10 3.09
C SER A 302 -7.92 0.27 3.69
N ASP A 303 -7.26 0.60 4.79
CA ASP A 303 -7.36 1.88 5.50
C ASP A 303 -6.25 2.86 5.05
N VAL A 304 -5.52 2.54 3.97
CA VAL A 304 -4.72 3.54 3.28
C VAL A 304 -5.67 4.39 2.43
N GLU A 305 -6.07 5.56 2.92
CA GLU A 305 -6.52 6.60 1.99
C GLU A 305 -5.39 6.86 0.96
N HIS A 306 -5.63 6.58 -0.32
CA HIS A 306 -4.57 6.74 -1.33
C HIS A 306 -4.49 8.18 -1.88
N VAL A 307 -5.34 9.09 -1.36
CA VAL A 307 -5.44 10.50 -1.77
C VAL A 307 -5.49 11.38 -0.52
N PRO A 308 -4.58 12.36 -0.35
CA PRO A 308 -4.66 13.29 0.76
C PRO A 308 -5.85 14.25 0.56
N HIS A 309 -6.99 13.98 1.23
CA HIS A 309 -8.03 14.99 1.41
C HIS A 309 -7.74 15.78 2.68
N HIS A 310 -7.30 17.03 2.51
CA HIS A 310 -7.26 17.99 3.61
C HIS A 310 -8.60 18.73 3.65
N ASP A 311 -9.65 18.13 4.20
CA ASP A 311 -10.90 18.84 4.49
C ASP A 311 -11.02 19.08 6.02
N PRO A 312 -10.83 20.33 6.50
CA PRO A 312 -10.88 20.64 7.92
C PRO A 312 -12.26 20.42 8.58
N ASP A 313 -13.31 20.07 7.82
CA ASP A 313 -14.69 19.85 8.33
C ASP A 313 -15.05 18.37 8.60
N VAL A 314 -14.13 17.42 8.37
CA VAL A 314 -14.42 15.97 8.49
C VAL A 314 -14.61 15.51 9.95
N SER A 315 -14.15 16.29 10.94
CA SER A 315 -14.36 15.96 12.36
C SER A 315 -15.83 16.05 12.82
N ALA A 316 -16.77 16.43 11.95
CA ALA A 316 -18.16 16.68 12.33
C ALA A 316 -19.24 15.95 11.49
N ARG A 317 -18.89 15.08 10.53
CA ARG A 317 -19.91 14.35 9.73
C ARG A 317 -19.92 12.86 10.05
N PRO A 318 -21.07 12.28 10.46
CA PRO A 318 -21.29 10.85 10.33
C PRO A 318 -21.15 10.48 8.84
N ARG A 319 -20.47 9.38 8.51
CA ARG A 319 -20.33 8.88 7.13
C ARG A 319 -21.72 8.66 6.53
N VAL A 320 -22.18 9.59 5.68
CA VAL A 320 -23.38 9.41 4.86
C VAL A 320 -22.95 8.81 3.52
N SER A 321 -23.69 7.78 3.11
CA SER A 321 -23.57 7.02 1.87
C SER A 321 -23.50 7.94 0.64
N VAL A 322 -22.39 7.91 -0.09
CA VAL A 322 -22.30 8.60 -1.38
C VAL A 322 -23.03 7.76 -2.42
N THR A 323 -24.29 8.10 -2.67
CA THR A 323 -24.95 7.78 -3.94
C THR A 323 -24.40 8.75 -4.98
N GLN A 324 -23.63 8.27 -5.97
CA GLN A 324 -23.17 9.14 -7.06
C GLN A 324 -24.27 9.35 -8.12
N PRO A 325 -24.29 10.53 -8.79
CA PRO A 325 -25.32 10.89 -9.74
C PRO A 325 -25.12 10.22 -11.11
N LYS A 326 -26.22 10.04 -11.85
CA LYS A 326 -26.24 9.57 -13.24
C LYS A 326 -25.38 10.48 -14.14
N ALA A 327 -24.36 9.93 -14.80
CA ALA A 327 -23.64 10.62 -15.86
C ALA A 327 -24.45 10.61 -17.18
N PRO A 328 -24.46 11.70 -17.96
CA PRO A 328 -25.07 11.73 -19.29
C PRO A 328 -24.16 11.05 -20.31
N SER A 329 -24.80 10.34 -21.24
CA SER A 329 -24.20 9.68 -22.39
C SER A 329 -23.51 10.68 -23.32
N SER A 330 -22.21 10.50 -23.57
CA SER A 330 -21.59 10.92 -24.82
C SER A 330 -20.52 9.92 -25.23
N SER A 331 -20.71 9.37 -26.42
CA SER A 331 -19.84 8.41 -27.11
C SER A 331 -18.64 9.13 -27.70
N LEU A 332 -17.42 8.69 -27.36
CA LEU A 332 -16.22 8.98 -28.15
C LEU A 332 -15.47 7.68 -28.41
N GLY A 333 -15.27 7.40 -29.70
CA GLY A 333 -14.81 6.13 -30.24
C GLY A 333 -13.37 5.77 -29.89
N PHE A 334 -13.14 4.47 -29.84
CA PHE A 334 -11.83 3.84 -29.68
C PHE A 334 -10.94 4.12 -30.89
N ALA A 335 -9.71 4.57 -30.64
CA ALA A 335 -8.62 4.52 -31.62
C ALA A 335 -7.55 3.54 -31.12
N THR A 336 -7.42 2.44 -31.85
CA THR A 336 -6.45 1.37 -31.70
C THR A 336 -5.04 1.89 -32.05
N LEU A 337 -4.02 1.52 -31.25
CA LEU A 337 -2.62 1.87 -31.49
C LEU A 337 -2.06 1.08 -32.69
N HIS A 338 -1.71 1.77 -33.77
CA HIS A 338 -0.84 1.27 -34.83
C HIS A 338 0.53 1.96 -34.77
N VAL A 339 1.57 1.19 -35.06
CA VAL A 339 3.00 1.55 -35.07
C VAL A 339 3.42 1.95 -36.50
N ASP A 340 4.06 3.11 -36.69
CA ASP A 340 5.32 3.33 -37.47
C ASP A 340 5.57 4.79 -37.99
N ILE A 341 6.76 5.32 -37.63
CA ILE A 341 7.82 6.11 -38.37
C ILE A 341 7.49 7.42 -39.15
N PRO A 342 8.39 8.46 -39.18
CA PRO A 342 8.03 9.89 -39.27
C PRO A 342 8.23 10.57 -40.64
N VAL A 343 7.46 11.64 -40.92
CA VAL A 343 7.70 12.61 -42.02
C VAL A 343 7.34 14.05 -41.57
N LEU A 344 8.14 15.02 -42.06
CA LEU A 344 8.21 16.45 -41.75
C LEU A 344 7.13 17.36 -42.40
N LEU A 345 6.58 18.29 -41.59
CA LEU A 345 6.18 19.72 -41.82
C LEU A 345 5.18 20.09 -42.97
N PRO A 346 4.58 21.32 -43.07
CA PRO A 346 4.66 22.54 -42.21
C PRO A 346 3.32 23.29 -41.90
N ASN A 347 3.40 24.27 -40.97
CA ASN A 347 2.70 25.56 -40.77
C ASN A 347 1.25 25.84 -41.22
N GLU A 348 0.47 26.48 -40.32
CA GLU A 348 -0.31 27.74 -40.51
C GLU A 348 -0.89 28.19 -39.14
N GLN A 349 -0.37 29.25 -38.51
CA GLN A 349 -0.82 30.65 -38.50
C GLN A 349 -2.23 30.98 -37.93
N ARG A 350 -2.20 31.60 -36.73
CA ARG A 350 -2.74 32.94 -36.38
C ARG A 350 -4.25 33.11 -36.09
N ALA A 351 -4.54 33.55 -34.86
CA ALA A 351 -5.41 34.72 -34.60
C ALA A 351 -5.23 35.25 -33.16
N GLU A 352 -4.63 36.44 -33.06
CA GLU A 352 -4.68 37.34 -31.90
C GLU A 352 -6.03 38.08 -31.88
N MET A 353 -6.47 38.51 -30.69
CA MET A 353 -7.19 39.78 -30.44
C MET A 353 -7.23 40.04 -28.93
N GLY A 354 -6.49 41.05 -28.46
CA GLY A 354 -6.82 41.80 -27.23
C GLY A 354 -7.60 43.08 -27.59
N PRO A 355 -7.54 44.16 -26.80
CA PRO A 355 -7.49 44.28 -25.33
C PRO A 355 -8.48 45.35 -24.80
N ALA A 356 -8.71 45.41 -23.48
CA ALA A 356 -9.06 46.62 -22.70
C ALA A 356 -9.10 46.21 -21.21
N GLY A 357 -8.49 46.85 -20.22
CA GLY A 357 -8.00 48.22 -20.12
C GLY A 357 -8.95 49.07 -19.26
N SER A 358 -8.92 48.93 -17.93
CA SER A 358 -9.11 50.07 -17.01
C SER A 358 -8.73 49.72 -15.56
N SER A 359 -7.79 50.51 -15.06
CA SER A 359 -7.51 50.74 -13.64
C SER A 359 -8.54 51.73 -13.09
N LEU A 360 -8.85 51.68 -11.79
CA LEU A 360 -8.92 52.85 -10.89
C LEU A 360 -9.49 52.50 -9.49
N THR A 361 -8.62 52.73 -8.50
CA THR A 361 -8.84 53.42 -7.20
C THR A 361 -9.87 52.95 -6.17
N ARG A 362 -9.29 52.58 -5.00
CA ARG A 362 -9.71 52.86 -3.62
C ARG A 362 -10.73 54.00 -3.46
N HIS A 363 -11.78 53.73 -2.68
CA HIS A 363 -12.25 54.68 -1.67
C HIS A 363 -12.77 53.98 -0.41
N SER A 364 -12.28 54.49 0.71
CA SER A 364 -12.69 54.25 2.09
C SER A 364 -14.09 54.81 2.34
N THR A 365 -14.89 54.12 3.17
CA THR A 365 -16.03 54.74 3.84
C THR A 365 -16.05 54.34 5.31
N SER A 366 -15.91 55.36 6.16
CA SER A 366 -15.98 55.30 7.61
C SER A 366 -17.40 55.04 8.09
N ILE A 367 -17.49 54.26 9.17
CA ILE A 367 -18.69 53.93 9.91
C ILE A 367 -19.00 55.07 10.89
N LEU A 368 -20.25 55.58 10.88
CA LEU A 368 -20.81 56.43 11.93
C LEU A 368 -21.77 55.60 12.80
N SER A 369 -21.29 55.31 14.01
CA SER A 369 -21.95 55.32 15.33
C SER A 369 -23.48 55.26 15.44
N GLN A 370 -23.99 54.37 16.33
CA GLN A 370 -24.55 54.75 17.64
C GLN A 370 -24.92 53.53 18.52
N PRO A 371 -25.19 53.69 19.84
CA PRO A 371 -24.48 52.97 20.90
C PRO A 371 -25.34 51.95 21.65
N ASN A 372 -24.73 50.99 22.33
CA ASN A 372 -25.42 50.33 23.45
C ASN A 372 -24.51 50.14 24.67
N LYS A 373 -25.11 50.49 25.82
CA LYS A 373 -24.48 50.70 27.13
C LYS A 373 -24.06 49.36 27.73
N GLN A 374 -22.80 49.22 28.14
CA GLN A 374 -22.39 48.19 29.09
C GLN A 374 -21.69 48.81 30.29
N ALA A 375 -22.13 48.36 31.45
CA ALA A 375 -21.74 48.80 32.77
C ALA A 375 -20.25 48.54 33.06
N THR A 376 -19.64 49.53 33.69
CA THR A 376 -18.25 49.58 34.13
C THR A 376 -17.94 48.54 35.21
N LYS A 377 -16.94 47.68 34.98
CA LYS A 377 -16.11 47.10 36.04
C LYS A 377 -14.63 47.40 35.76
N ALA A 378 -13.99 48.01 36.75
CA ALA A 378 -12.65 48.57 36.68
C ALA A 378 -11.58 47.51 36.34
N SER A 379 -10.79 47.79 35.31
CA SER A 379 -9.58 47.05 34.94
C SER A 379 -8.42 47.47 35.85
N ARG A 380 -7.89 46.54 36.66
CA ARG A 380 -6.55 46.67 37.24
C ARG A 380 -5.53 46.34 36.15
N SER A 381 -4.87 47.37 35.63
CA SER A 381 -3.71 47.27 34.74
C SER A 381 -2.60 46.43 35.37
N SER A 382 -2.42 45.18 34.93
CA SER A 382 -1.15 44.47 35.10
C SER A 382 -0.20 44.90 33.98
N LYS A 383 1.01 45.34 34.36
CA LYS A 383 2.07 45.64 33.40
C LYS A 383 2.34 44.39 32.53
N PRO A 384 2.54 44.52 31.21
CA PRO A 384 2.88 43.39 30.37
C PRO A 384 4.21 42.79 30.87
N TYR A 385 4.17 41.50 31.18
CA TYR A 385 5.37 40.69 31.44
C TYR A 385 6.23 40.74 30.17
N GLN A 386 7.37 41.44 30.23
CA GLN A 386 8.38 41.36 29.19
C GLN A 386 8.90 39.92 29.18
N GLN A 387 8.50 39.15 28.17
CA GLN A 387 9.13 37.86 27.93
C GLN A 387 10.61 38.11 27.66
N PRO A 388 11.53 37.44 28.37
CA PRO A 388 12.94 37.51 28.02
C PRO A 388 13.11 36.96 26.61
N SER A 389 13.93 37.64 25.81
CA SER A 389 14.32 37.24 24.47
C SER A 389 14.73 35.75 24.46
N PRO A 390 14.31 34.97 23.46
CA PRO A 390 14.63 33.54 23.39
C PRO A 390 16.16 33.36 23.42
N GLY A 391 16.66 32.65 24.43
CA GLY A 391 18.08 32.30 24.52
C GLY A 391 18.56 31.42 23.35
N PRO A 392 19.88 31.22 23.20
CA PRO A 392 20.51 30.53 22.06
C PRO A 392 20.01 29.10 21.79
N ASN A 393 19.35 28.45 22.75
CA ASN A 393 18.74 27.11 22.62
C ASN A 393 17.36 27.08 21.93
N ARG A 394 17.00 28.09 21.12
CA ARG A 394 15.67 28.21 20.48
C ARG A 394 15.69 28.34 18.96
N ASN A 395 16.83 28.14 18.30
CA ASN A 395 16.86 28.09 16.84
C ASN A 395 16.45 26.66 16.38
N PRO A 396 15.29 26.48 15.72
CA PRO A 396 14.82 25.15 15.32
C PRO A 396 15.63 24.56 14.14
N PHE A 397 16.52 25.34 13.51
CA PHE A 397 17.39 24.90 12.42
C PHE A 397 18.77 24.40 12.88
N VAL A 398 18.99 24.34 14.20
CA VAL A 398 20.26 23.89 14.78
C VAL A 398 19.97 22.91 15.91
N ASP A 399 20.60 21.74 15.85
CA ASP A 399 20.42 20.72 16.89
C ASP A 399 20.95 21.22 18.25
N PRO A 400 20.24 20.93 19.36
CA PRO A 400 20.72 21.26 20.69
C PRO A 400 22.06 20.57 20.99
N ALA A 401 23.01 21.31 21.56
CA ALA A 401 24.25 20.73 22.07
C ALA A 401 23.96 19.82 23.28
N HIS A 402 23.87 18.52 23.05
CA HIS A 402 23.58 17.52 24.08
C HIS A 402 24.30 16.20 23.81
N VAL A 403 24.75 15.54 24.87
CA VAL A 403 25.54 14.31 24.79
C VAL A 403 24.78 13.11 24.21
N ASP A 404 23.45 13.10 24.30
CA ASP A 404 22.60 12.06 23.72
C ASP A 404 22.18 12.37 22.27
N MET A 405 22.40 13.60 21.77
CA MET A 405 22.05 13.96 20.39
C MET A 405 23.02 13.25 19.42
N PRO A 406 22.54 12.54 18.38
CA PRO A 406 23.41 11.96 17.37
C PRO A 406 24.18 13.04 16.60
N ALA A 407 25.31 12.67 16.00
CA ALA A 407 26.13 13.63 15.26
C ALA A 407 25.46 14.00 13.92
N PRO A 408 25.28 15.29 13.61
CA PRO A 408 24.74 15.71 12.33
C PRO A 408 25.75 15.45 11.20
N LEU A 409 25.25 15.14 9.99
CA LEU A 409 26.09 15.17 8.79
C LEU A 409 26.38 16.62 8.42
N SER A 410 27.66 16.98 8.24
CA SER A 410 28.10 18.36 8.02
C SER A 410 27.35 19.03 6.87
N ILE A 411 27.27 18.37 5.71
CA ILE A 411 26.59 18.88 4.51
C ILE A 411 25.09 19.18 4.75
N TRP A 412 24.39 18.35 5.53
CA TRP A 412 22.97 18.55 5.83
C TRP A 412 22.76 19.68 6.82
N SER A 413 23.56 19.73 7.89
CA SER A 413 23.45 20.77 8.92
C SER A 413 23.87 22.16 8.42
N GLU A 414 24.87 22.23 7.53
CA GLU A 414 25.27 23.47 6.83
C GLU A 414 24.11 24.02 5.99
N GLU A 415 23.57 23.22 5.08
CA GLU A 415 22.50 23.67 4.19
C GLU A 415 21.16 23.93 4.92
N LEU A 416 20.88 23.23 6.03
CA LEU A 416 19.69 23.48 6.86
C LEU A 416 19.74 24.85 7.53
N ARG A 417 20.92 25.26 8.03
CA ARG A 417 21.12 26.57 8.65
C ARG A 417 20.90 27.72 7.65
N ASP A 418 21.36 27.54 6.42
CA ASP A 418 21.26 28.53 5.34
C ASP A 418 19.84 28.64 4.73
N CYS A 419 18.93 27.73 5.08
CA CYS A 419 17.55 27.72 4.56
C CYS A 419 16.68 28.88 5.12
N THR A 420 17.13 29.54 6.19
CA THR A 420 16.38 30.53 6.98
C THR A 420 16.08 31.86 6.27
N GLU A 421 16.83 32.22 5.23
CA GLU A 421 16.88 33.63 4.78
C GLU A 421 15.99 33.97 3.55
N SER A 422 15.35 33.00 2.89
CA SER A 422 14.93 33.22 1.49
C SER A 422 13.51 32.81 1.07
N VAL A 423 12.66 32.29 1.97
CA VAL A 423 11.35 31.74 1.56
C VAL A 423 10.25 32.03 2.59
N THR A 424 9.09 32.52 2.13
CA THR A 424 7.88 32.63 2.96
C THR A 424 7.06 31.35 2.85
N PRO A 425 6.73 30.66 3.96
CA PRO A 425 6.06 29.36 3.90
C PRO A 425 4.57 29.46 3.56
N LEU A 426 4.08 28.47 2.81
CA LEU A 426 2.69 28.38 2.33
C LEU A 426 1.73 27.82 3.37
N ARG A 427 2.19 26.88 4.20
CA ARG A 427 1.38 26.18 5.22
C ARG A 427 2.22 25.90 6.48
N ARG A 428 1.57 25.40 7.53
CA ARG A 428 2.22 24.87 8.74
C ARG A 428 1.86 23.41 8.91
N TRP A 429 2.79 22.52 8.58
CA TRP A 429 2.60 21.08 8.78
C TRP A 429 3.01 20.68 10.20
N GLY A 430 2.36 19.65 10.73
CA GLY A 430 2.80 18.98 11.96
C GLY A 430 3.98 18.03 11.72
N TYR A 431 4.18 17.15 12.68
CA TYR A 431 5.26 16.16 12.76
C TYR A 431 4.66 14.76 12.88
N LEU A 432 5.00 13.87 11.93
CA LEU A 432 4.63 12.45 12.01
C LEU A 432 5.48 11.67 13.02
N PHE A 433 6.67 12.16 13.33
CA PHE A 433 7.57 11.62 14.36
C PHE A 433 7.95 12.75 15.31
N PRO A 434 8.14 12.49 16.61
CA PRO A 434 8.47 13.54 17.57
C PRO A 434 9.81 14.19 17.20
N ASP A 435 9.92 15.51 17.35
CA ASP A 435 11.18 16.23 17.19
C ASP A 435 12.20 15.73 18.25
N PRO A 436 13.37 15.20 17.86
CA PRO A 436 14.38 14.67 18.80
C PRO A 436 14.84 15.67 19.87
N SER A 437 14.76 16.98 19.59
CA SER A 437 15.06 18.02 20.58
C SER A 437 14.14 17.95 21.82
N LEU A 438 12.93 17.38 21.70
CA LEU A 438 12.00 17.18 22.82
C LEU A 438 12.58 16.29 23.92
N PHE A 439 13.43 15.33 23.56
CA PHE A 439 14.01 14.37 24.49
C PHE A 439 15.18 14.96 25.28
N VAL A 440 15.91 15.92 24.70
CA VAL A 440 17.16 16.46 25.30
C VAL A 440 17.01 17.84 25.93
N THR A 441 15.97 18.60 25.56
CA THR A 441 15.72 19.95 26.09
C THR A 441 14.90 19.98 27.38
N CYS A 442 14.52 18.81 27.89
CA CYS A 442 13.70 18.66 29.10
C CYS A 442 14.54 18.17 30.31
N SER A 443 13.91 18.08 31.49
CA SER A 443 14.61 17.57 32.67
C SER A 443 14.95 16.08 32.53
N PRO A 444 16.03 15.57 33.17
CA PRO A 444 16.44 14.17 33.04
C PRO A 444 15.34 13.15 33.36
N ALA A 445 14.52 13.40 34.39
CA ALA A 445 13.39 12.54 34.74
C ALA A 445 12.31 12.50 33.63
N ARG A 446 12.07 13.64 32.97
CA ARG A 446 11.12 13.73 31.87
C ARG A 446 11.68 13.08 30.61
N ALA A 447 12.98 13.24 30.34
CA ALA A 447 13.67 12.58 29.24
C ALA A 447 13.57 11.06 29.38
N ALA A 448 13.83 10.51 30.57
CA ALA A 448 13.67 9.08 30.84
C ALA A 448 12.26 8.59 30.52
N ASN A 449 11.21 9.30 30.97
CA ASN A 449 9.83 8.95 30.63
C ASN A 449 9.58 9.00 29.12
N PHE A 450 10.10 10.01 28.42
CA PHE A 450 9.91 10.16 26.98
C PHE A 450 10.50 8.98 26.21
N PHE A 451 11.71 8.53 26.56
CA PHE A 451 12.31 7.35 25.95
C PHE A 451 11.49 6.09 26.21
N PHE A 452 11.02 5.88 27.44
CA PHE A 452 10.20 4.70 27.77
C PHE A 452 8.85 4.69 27.06
N VAL A 453 8.14 5.82 27.02
CA VAL A 453 6.86 5.93 26.32
C VAL A 453 7.07 5.76 24.81
N TRP A 454 8.15 6.33 24.25
CA TRP A 454 8.51 6.10 22.86
C TRP A 454 8.75 4.62 22.58
N LEU A 455 9.51 3.91 23.41
CA LEU A 455 9.76 2.48 23.22
C LEU A 455 8.47 1.64 23.19
N GLY A 456 7.52 1.92 24.08
CA GLY A 456 6.22 1.22 24.08
C GLY A 456 5.35 1.55 22.86
N LEU A 457 5.43 2.78 22.34
CA LEU A 457 4.71 3.21 21.14
C LEU A 457 5.40 2.81 19.84
N ARG A 458 6.72 2.64 19.85
CA ARG A 458 7.59 2.56 18.67
C ARG A 458 7.10 1.52 17.69
N VAL A 459 6.84 0.30 18.15
CA VAL A 459 6.42 -0.82 17.30
C VAL A 459 5.15 -0.47 16.54
N ALA A 460 4.09 -0.09 17.25
CA ALA A 460 2.84 0.28 16.63
C ALA A 460 2.97 1.52 15.72
N TRP A 461 3.71 2.55 16.15
CA TRP A 461 3.86 3.78 15.40
C TRP A 461 4.62 3.61 14.09
N VAL A 462 5.70 2.83 14.09
CA VAL A 462 6.49 2.54 12.88
C VAL A 462 5.69 1.66 11.92
N THR A 463 5.01 0.64 12.43
CA THR A 463 4.12 -0.20 11.62
C THR A 463 2.99 0.60 10.98
N LEU A 464 2.35 1.49 11.74
CA LEU A 464 1.35 2.41 11.20
C LEU A 464 1.94 3.24 10.06
N HIS A 465 3.12 3.81 10.26
CA HIS A 465 3.74 4.65 9.26
C HIS A 465 4.09 3.91 7.96
N GLU A 466 4.60 2.68 8.06
CA GLU A 466 4.95 1.88 6.89
C GLU A 466 3.73 1.38 6.12
N ASN A 467 2.66 1.07 6.82
CA ASN A 467 1.53 0.37 6.22
C ASN A 467 0.36 1.33 5.87
N TYR A 468 0.24 2.49 6.52
CA TYR A 468 -0.97 3.34 6.49
C TYR A 468 -0.72 4.86 6.33
N PRO A 469 -0.45 5.34 5.11
CA PRO A 469 0.09 6.68 4.90
C PRO A 469 -0.84 7.90 4.91
N ALA A 470 -2.18 7.81 5.06
CA ALA A 470 -3.04 8.98 4.79
C ALA A 470 -3.99 9.44 5.89
N GLU A 471 -4.42 8.57 6.79
CA GLU A 471 -5.34 9.00 7.86
C GLU A 471 -4.60 9.57 9.09
N VAL A 472 -3.30 9.28 9.24
CA VAL A 472 -2.51 9.80 10.35
C VAL A 472 -2.08 11.24 10.09
N GLN A 473 -2.85 12.18 10.62
CA GLN A 473 -2.51 13.61 10.54
C GLN A 473 -1.25 13.92 11.37
N PRO A 474 -0.25 14.63 10.80
CA PRO A 474 0.95 15.02 11.54
C PRO A 474 0.61 15.85 12.78
N PHE A 475 1.20 15.51 13.92
CA PHE A 475 0.92 16.15 15.20
C PHE A 475 1.69 17.45 15.41
N LEU A 476 1.10 18.39 16.13
CA LEU A 476 1.83 19.57 16.59
C LEU A 476 2.89 19.17 17.64
N PRO A 477 4.01 19.92 17.77
CA PRO A 477 5.03 19.63 18.78
C PRO A 477 4.49 19.52 20.21
N GLN A 478 3.44 20.28 20.53
CA GLN A 478 2.82 20.22 21.85
C GLN A 478 2.05 18.91 22.09
N THR A 479 1.40 18.37 21.06
CA THR A 479 0.70 17.07 21.13
C THR A 479 1.72 15.96 21.41
N TRP A 480 2.86 15.95 20.72
CA TRP A 480 3.95 15.02 20.99
C TRP A 480 4.47 15.10 22.42
N ARG A 481 4.65 16.31 22.97
CA ARG A 481 5.07 16.49 24.38
C ARG A 481 4.07 15.95 25.39
N ASP A 482 2.78 15.98 25.05
CA ASP A 482 1.72 15.48 25.91
C ASP A 482 1.62 13.96 25.84
N ILE A 483 1.76 13.37 24.64
CA ILE A 483 1.84 11.92 24.41
C ILE A 483 3.05 11.33 25.14
N LEU A 484 4.26 11.81 24.86
CA LEU A 484 5.48 11.32 25.52
C LEU A 484 5.50 11.59 27.03
N GLY A 485 4.71 12.58 27.47
CA GLY A 485 4.55 12.96 28.87
C GLY A 485 3.35 12.30 29.57
N SER A 486 2.71 11.30 28.96
CA SER A 486 1.71 10.46 29.64
C SER A 486 2.42 9.62 30.72
N ASN A 487 1.81 9.54 31.91
CA ASN A 487 2.34 8.71 32.98
C ASN A 487 2.06 7.24 32.63
N GLN A 488 3.06 6.39 32.82
CA GLN A 488 2.94 4.93 32.72
C GLN A 488 1.79 4.45 33.62
N GLY A 489 0.66 4.03 33.04
CA GLY A 489 -0.41 3.33 33.74
C GLY A 489 -1.42 4.14 34.57
N GLN A 490 -1.52 5.47 34.42
CA GLN A 490 -2.63 6.21 35.04
C GLN A 490 -3.71 6.60 34.03
N VAL A 491 -4.82 5.86 34.04
CA VAL A 491 -6.12 6.35 33.55
C VAL A 491 -6.39 7.67 34.28
N ILE A 492 -6.58 8.76 33.52
CA ILE A 492 -6.85 10.08 34.09
C ILE A 492 -8.19 9.97 34.84
N ALA A 493 -8.14 9.80 36.16
CA ALA A 493 -9.33 9.83 36.99
C ALA A 493 -10.05 11.17 36.78
N SER A 494 -11.38 11.11 36.66
CA SER A 494 -12.30 12.22 36.41
C SER A 494 -12.36 13.18 37.61
N GLY A 495 -11.27 13.90 37.86
CA GLY A 495 -11.17 15.05 38.75
C GLY A 495 -11.22 16.36 37.99
N ARG A 496 -11.44 17.46 38.73
CA ARG A 496 -11.65 18.85 38.24
C ARG A 496 -10.79 19.17 37.01
N GLN A 497 -11.43 19.36 35.85
CA GLN A 497 -10.75 19.56 34.57
C GLN A 497 -9.98 20.88 34.54
N THR A 498 -8.66 20.78 34.40
CA THR A 498 -7.80 21.92 34.06
C THR A 498 -7.63 21.98 32.54
N SER A 499 -7.29 23.14 31.98
CA SER A 499 -7.00 23.27 30.54
C SER A 499 -5.91 22.28 30.07
N THR A 500 -4.94 21.99 30.95
CA THR A 500 -3.87 21.00 30.70
C THR A 500 -4.39 19.56 30.67
N SER A 501 -5.32 19.17 31.56
CA SER A 501 -5.88 17.81 31.56
C SER A 501 -6.78 17.57 30.34
N ALA A 502 -7.57 18.57 29.94
CA ALA A 502 -8.39 18.49 28.73
C ALA A 502 -7.52 18.36 27.46
N ARG A 503 -6.37 19.04 27.40
CA ARG A 503 -5.41 18.91 26.29
C ARG A 503 -4.78 17.52 26.23
N LYS A 504 -4.32 16.98 27.35
CA LYS A 504 -3.78 15.61 27.42
C LYS A 504 -4.81 14.55 27.02
N GLN A 505 -6.07 14.73 27.45
CA GLN A 505 -7.17 13.86 27.04
C GLN A 505 -7.40 13.90 25.53
N LYS A 506 -7.35 15.07 24.90
CA LYS A 506 -7.44 15.18 23.42
C LYS A 506 -6.27 14.50 22.71
N SER A 507 -5.05 14.62 23.23
CA SER A 507 -3.89 13.92 22.66
C SER A 507 -4.02 12.40 22.78
N GLN A 508 -4.57 11.91 23.90
CA GLN A 508 -4.87 10.49 24.07
C GLN A 508 -5.99 10.03 23.12
N GLN A 509 -7.08 10.79 23.02
CA GLN A 509 -8.17 10.49 22.07
C GLN A 509 -7.70 10.48 20.61
N ALA A 510 -6.73 11.32 20.24
CA ALA A 510 -6.15 11.29 18.90
C ALA A 510 -5.34 10.01 18.65
N LEU A 511 -4.63 9.51 19.67
CA LEU A 511 -3.98 8.20 19.59
C LEU A 511 -5.01 7.07 19.55
N ASP A 512 -5.97 7.08 20.46
CA ASP A 512 -7.03 6.07 20.54
C ASP A 512 -7.78 6.01 19.21
N HIS A 513 -8.13 7.15 18.59
CA HIS A 513 -8.77 7.19 17.28
C HIS A 513 -7.92 6.59 16.16
N ILE A 514 -6.61 6.89 16.12
CA ILE A 514 -5.68 6.29 15.15
C ILE A 514 -5.64 4.77 15.28
N PHE A 515 -5.78 4.24 16.51
CA PHE A 515 -5.80 2.81 16.77
C PHE A 515 -7.21 2.19 16.63
N GLU A 516 -8.29 2.91 16.93
CA GLU A 516 -9.71 2.48 16.83
C GLU A 516 -10.18 2.36 15.37
N ILE A 517 -9.67 3.19 14.45
CA ILE A 517 -10.00 3.12 13.01
C ILE A 517 -9.58 1.76 12.38
N GLN A 518 -8.84 0.92 13.12
CA GLN A 518 -8.17 -0.27 12.59
C GLN A 518 -8.74 -1.61 13.08
N ASP A 519 -10.02 -1.67 13.48
CA ASP A 519 -10.67 -2.85 14.10
C ASP A 519 -9.97 -3.34 15.38
N ILE A 520 -9.29 -2.42 16.08
CA ILE A 520 -8.66 -2.70 17.36
C ILE A 520 -9.64 -2.36 18.49
N THR A 521 -10.83 -2.97 18.47
CA THR A 521 -11.89 -2.68 19.46
C THR A 521 -11.58 -3.21 20.86
N ASP A 522 -10.60 -4.12 20.98
CA ASP A 522 -10.17 -4.75 22.24
C ASP A 522 -8.71 -4.46 22.63
N ALA A 523 -8.02 -3.50 21.99
CA ALA A 523 -6.68 -3.16 22.47
C ALA A 523 -6.74 -2.48 23.83
N SER A 524 -6.05 -3.09 24.79
CA SER A 524 -5.70 -2.40 26.02
C SER A 524 -4.33 -1.75 25.81
N PHE A 525 -4.27 -0.43 25.95
CA PHE A 525 -3.01 0.27 26.03
C PHE A 525 -2.39 0.00 27.40
N ALA A 526 -1.54 -1.01 27.46
CA ALA A 526 -0.81 -1.36 28.66
C ALA A 526 0.64 -0.97 28.45
N MET A 527 1.03 0.20 29.00
CA MET A 527 2.42 0.65 29.03
C MET A 527 3.22 -0.15 30.08
N THR A 528 3.21 -1.47 29.93
CA THR A 528 3.79 -2.44 30.86
C THR A 528 4.99 -3.08 30.17
N PRO A 529 6.22 -2.86 30.68
CA PRO A 529 7.41 -3.51 30.18
C PRO A 529 7.34 -5.05 30.31
N PRO A 530 8.19 -5.81 29.60
CA PRO A 530 9.41 -5.36 28.94
C PRO A 530 9.18 -4.66 27.60
N PHE A 531 9.96 -3.61 27.30
CA PHE A 531 10.06 -3.02 25.95
C PHE A 531 11.31 -3.51 25.22
N LEU A 532 11.20 -3.69 23.91
CA LEU A 532 12.28 -4.19 23.07
C LEU A 532 12.83 -3.07 22.19
N TYR A 533 14.15 -2.95 22.12
CA TYR A 533 14.84 -2.14 21.13
C TYR A 533 16.05 -2.88 20.59
N ARG A 534 16.02 -3.24 19.30
CA ARG A 534 17.00 -4.16 18.68
C ARG A 534 17.10 -5.44 19.53
N SER A 535 18.30 -5.78 20.00
CA SER A 535 18.54 -6.94 20.87
C SER A 535 18.41 -6.66 22.38
N HIS A 536 18.03 -5.44 22.77
CA HIS A 536 17.94 -5.01 24.17
C HIS A 536 16.52 -5.08 24.72
N VAL A 537 16.39 -5.65 25.92
CA VAL A 537 15.12 -5.75 26.65
C VAL A 537 15.16 -4.81 27.86
N PHE A 538 14.20 -3.88 27.92
CA PHE A 538 14.10 -2.87 28.98
C PHE A 538 12.92 -3.14 29.91
N GLN A 539 13.20 -3.35 31.19
CA GLN A 539 12.20 -3.42 32.26
C GLN A 539 11.88 -2.02 32.82
N GLN A 540 10.82 -1.91 33.61
CA GLN A 540 10.27 -0.66 34.16
C GLN A 540 11.29 0.27 34.83
N ASN A 541 12.28 -0.30 35.52
CA ASN A 541 13.28 0.45 36.27
C ASN A 541 14.64 0.50 35.57
N ASN A 542 14.75 0.00 34.33
CA ASN A 542 16.03 0.00 33.63
C ASN A 542 16.43 1.42 33.25
N VAL A 543 17.69 1.76 33.44
CA VAL A 543 18.26 2.97 32.84
C VAL A 543 18.66 2.63 31.41
N ILE A 544 18.05 3.27 30.43
CA ILE A 544 18.42 3.09 29.02
C ILE A 544 19.83 3.65 28.84
N PRO A 545 20.82 2.83 28.42
CA PRO A 545 22.20 3.29 28.24
C PRO A 545 22.30 4.43 27.24
N GLN A 546 23.30 5.30 27.41
CA GLN A 546 23.48 6.47 26.55
C GLN A 546 23.61 6.13 25.05
N HIS A 547 24.36 5.08 24.70
CA HIS A 547 24.50 4.67 23.30
C HIS A 547 23.13 4.28 22.71
N VAL A 548 22.30 3.54 23.46
CA VAL A 548 20.93 3.21 23.04
C VAL A 548 20.06 4.45 22.92
N ARG A 549 20.18 5.43 23.82
CA ARG A 549 19.44 6.71 23.68
C ARG A 549 19.83 7.45 22.40
N ARG A 550 21.11 7.48 22.05
CA ARG A 550 21.59 8.05 20.77
C ARG A 550 21.02 7.31 19.57
N GLU A 551 21.02 5.98 19.61
CA GLU A 551 20.45 5.14 18.54
C GLU A 551 18.94 5.40 18.37
N ILE A 552 18.18 5.49 19.46
CA ILE A 552 16.76 5.83 19.42
C ILE A 552 16.53 7.20 18.78
N LEU A 553 17.30 8.23 19.17
CA LEU A 553 17.14 9.56 18.58
C LEU A 553 17.55 9.59 17.10
N TRP A 554 18.62 8.89 16.73
CA TRP A 554 19.02 8.71 15.34
C TRP A 554 17.90 8.05 14.52
N GLU A 555 17.27 7.00 15.06
CA GLU A 555 16.17 6.31 14.40
C GLU A 555 14.97 7.23 14.19
N ILE A 556 14.61 8.05 15.20
CA ILE A 556 13.53 9.04 15.05
C ILE A 556 13.85 10.04 13.94
N TYR A 557 15.09 10.53 13.82
CA TYR A 557 15.50 11.36 12.68
C TYR A 557 15.36 10.60 11.35
N HIS A 558 15.84 9.35 11.30
CA HIS A 558 15.83 8.55 10.08
C HIS A 558 14.41 8.25 9.59
N LEU A 559 13.53 7.78 10.48
CA LEU A 559 12.12 7.52 10.21
C LEU A 559 11.36 8.80 9.89
N GLY A 560 11.64 9.88 10.61
CA GLY A 560 11.04 11.19 10.38
C GLY A 560 11.39 11.75 9.01
N PHE A 561 12.67 11.71 8.62
CA PHE A 561 13.13 12.11 7.29
C PHE A 561 12.45 11.30 6.18
N ARG A 562 12.40 9.97 6.35
CA ARG A 562 11.72 9.07 5.41
C ARG A 562 10.24 9.44 5.23
N ALA A 563 9.54 9.64 6.34
CA ALA A 563 8.13 10.01 6.37
C ALA A 563 7.89 11.34 5.66
N GLU A 564 8.73 12.33 5.95
CA GLU A 564 8.67 13.68 5.41
C GLU A 564 8.94 13.71 3.91
N LEU A 565 9.94 12.97 3.44
CA LEU A 565 10.26 12.86 2.02
C LEU A 565 9.10 12.24 1.25
N LEU A 566 8.53 11.15 1.76
CA LEU A 566 7.40 10.47 1.12
C LEU A 566 6.14 11.34 1.11
N ALA A 567 5.83 12.02 2.22
CA ALA A 567 4.68 12.92 2.32
C ALA A 567 4.82 14.12 1.36
N LEU A 568 6.01 14.71 1.26
CA LEU A 568 6.26 15.82 0.36
C LEU A 568 6.25 15.38 -1.12
N ASP A 569 6.81 14.22 -1.47
CA ASP A 569 6.74 13.69 -2.84
C ASP A 569 5.29 13.46 -3.27
N ARG A 570 4.44 12.88 -2.41
CA ARG A 570 3.01 12.71 -2.69
C ARG A 570 2.30 14.05 -2.90
N HIS A 571 2.65 15.06 -2.11
CA HIS A 571 2.06 16.39 -2.22
C HIS A 571 2.44 17.09 -3.53
N LEU A 572 3.70 16.98 -3.95
CA LEU A 572 4.24 17.68 -5.12
C LEU A 572 4.02 16.93 -6.43
N VAL A 573 3.96 15.61 -6.38
CA VAL A 573 3.81 14.72 -7.54
C VAL A 573 2.64 13.75 -7.27
N PRO A 574 1.40 14.27 -7.27
CA PRO A 574 0.21 13.44 -7.07
C PRO A 574 0.07 12.44 -8.21
N SER A 575 -0.47 11.26 -7.89
CA SER A 575 -0.73 10.22 -8.87
C SER A 575 -1.75 10.70 -9.90
N ARG A 576 -1.48 10.49 -11.19
CA ARG A 576 -2.34 10.96 -12.31
C ARG A 576 -3.37 9.94 -12.74
N TYR A 577 -3.27 8.72 -12.22
CA TYR A 577 -4.15 7.62 -12.58
C TYR A 577 -5.46 7.70 -11.80
N THR A 578 -6.54 7.24 -12.43
CA THR A 578 -7.85 7.14 -11.78
C THR A 578 -8.23 5.69 -11.49
N ASP A 579 -7.53 4.73 -12.10
CA ASP A 579 -7.74 3.31 -11.83
C ASP A 579 -6.83 2.84 -10.68
N GLN A 580 -7.40 2.05 -9.78
CA GLN A 580 -6.73 1.58 -8.57
C GLN A 580 -5.42 0.84 -8.89
N SER A 581 -5.40 0.01 -9.94
CA SER A 581 -4.22 -0.79 -10.27
C SER A 581 -2.99 0.02 -10.66
N SER A 582 -3.18 1.13 -11.37
CA SER A 582 -2.10 2.02 -11.75
C SER A 582 -1.70 2.93 -10.59
N LEU A 583 -2.65 3.32 -9.74
CA LEU A 583 -2.38 4.01 -8.47
C LEU A 583 -1.46 3.18 -7.57
N ASP A 584 -1.78 1.90 -7.36
CA ASP A 584 -1.00 1.02 -6.48
C ASP A 584 0.40 0.79 -7.03
N ARG A 585 0.54 0.65 -8.35
CA ARG A 585 1.84 0.54 -9.01
C ARG A 585 2.67 1.82 -8.86
N ASP A 586 2.07 2.99 -9.06
CA ASP A 586 2.74 4.28 -8.88
C ASP A 586 3.22 4.46 -7.44
N GLU A 587 2.36 4.13 -6.48
CA GLU A 587 2.65 4.21 -5.06
C GLU A 587 3.73 3.20 -4.62
N PHE A 588 3.68 1.97 -5.14
CA PHE A 588 4.71 0.97 -4.93
C PHE A 588 6.07 1.44 -5.43
N ASN A 589 6.13 1.98 -6.65
CA ASN A 589 7.36 2.53 -7.22
C ASN A 589 7.90 3.71 -6.39
N ARG A 590 7.00 4.60 -5.92
CA ARG A 590 7.36 5.73 -5.05
C ARG A 590 8.01 5.24 -3.75
N ARG A 591 7.43 4.24 -3.10
CA ARG A 591 7.96 3.65 -1.87
C ARG A 591 9.32 2.98 -2.08
N GLN A 592 9.50 2.22 -3.16
CA GLN A 592 10.79 1.60 -3.49
C GLN A 592 11.92 2.63 -3.69
N LEU A 593 11.59 3.79 -4.27
CA LEU A 593 12.56 4.88 -4.42
C LEU A 593 12.94 5.47 -3.05
N VAL A 594 11.96 5.73 -2.18
CA VAL A 594 12.21 6.22 -0.82
C VAL A 594 12.98 5.19 0.01
N ASP A 595 12.68 3.89 -0.12
CA ASP A 595 13.47 2.80 0.47
C ASP A 595 14.93 2.89 0.04
N SER A 596 15.19 3.09 -1.25
CA SER A 596 16.54 3.19 -1.79
C SER A 596 17.29 4.41 -1.25
N VAL A 597 16.60 5.52 -0.99
CA VAL A 597 17.17 6.70 -0.31
C VAL A 597 17.57 6.38 1.13
N CYS A 598 16.73 5.63 1.84
CA CYS A 598 16.95 5.29 3.25
C CYS A 598 17.85 4.07 3.47
N GLY A 599 18.34 3.43 2.40
CA GLY A 599 19.23 2.27 2.49
C GLY A 599 18.53 0.91 2.59
N GLY A 600 17.23 0.86 2.24
CA GLY A 600 16.42 -0.35 2.16
C GLY A 600 15.05 -0.21 2.82
N GLN A 601 14.34 -1.33 2.87
CA GLN A 601 13.15 -1.47 3.70
C GLN A 601 13.55 -1.45 5.18
N LEU A 602 12.71 -0.84 6.01
CA LEU A 602 12.85 -0.88 7.46
C LEU A 602 12.65 -2.30 7.96
N ASN A 603 13.57 -2.78 8.79
CA ASN A 603 13.50 -4.10 9.41
C ASN A 603 13.44 -3.93 10.94
N LEU A 604 12.26 -3.58 11.50
CA LEU A 604 12.02 -3.44 12.95
C LEU A 604 12.52 -4.62 13.79
N GLY A 605 12.61 -5.82 13.21
CA GLY A 605 12.94 -7.08 13.89
C GLY A 605 14.30 -7.70 13.56
N SER A 606 15.18 -7.08 12.76
CA SER A 606 16.48 -7.70 12.43
C SER A 606 17.57 -7.30 13.44
N PRO A 607 18.03 -8.21 14.31
CA PRO A 607 19.23 -7.98 15.11
C PRO A 607 20.44 -7.98 14.15
N GLY A 608 20.96 -6.80 13.85
CA GLY A 608 22.19 -6.66 13.06
C GLY A 608 22.01 -6.23 11.60
N PHE A 609 20.88 -5.64 11.20
CA PHE A 609 20.87 -4.89 9.94
C PHE A 609 21.74 -3.64 10.10
N ASP A 610 22.88 -3.61 9.42
CA ASP A 610 23.79 -2.48 9.40
C ASP A 610 23.16 -1.35 8.57
N GLU A 611 22.25 -0.59 9.19
CA GLU A 611 21.58 0.57 8.60
C GLU A 611 22.58 1.64 8.12
N SER A 612 23.83 1.58 8.59
CA SER A 612 24.92 2.47 8.17
C SER A 612 25.62 2.03 6.87
N ALA A 613 25.53 0.75 6.50
CA ALA A 613 26.31 0.20 5.39
C ALA A 613 25.84 0.63 3.99
N LYS A 614 24.64 1.21 3.84
CA LYS A 614 24.05 1.54 2.52
C LYS A 614 23.04 2.72 2.52
N SER A 615 23.01 3.57 3.54
CA SER A 615 22.01 4.65 3.67
C SER A 615 22.60 6.06 3.54
N MET A 616 21.73 7.05 3.34
CA MET A 616 22.04 8.50 3.44
C MET A 616 22.72 8.91 4.76
N SER A 617 22.70 8.06 5.79
CA SER A 617 23.31 8.30 7.10
C SER A 617 24.82 7.95 7.16
N SER A 618 25.40 7.35 6.11
CA SER A 618 26.83 6.99 6.09
C SER A 618 27.74 8.22 5.99
N LEU A 619 28.91 8.18 6.63
CA LEU A 619 29.94 9.23 6.48
C LEU A 619 30.66 9.15 5.13
N ASP A 620 30.75 7.97 4.53
CA ASP A 620 31.40 7.74 3.24
C ASP A 620 30.44 8.08 2.08
N ILE A 621 30.84 9.05 1.25
CA ILE A 621 30.06 9.49 0.08
C ILE A 621 29.88 8.38 -0.96
N ARG A 622 30.82 7.44 -1.05
CA ARG A 622 30.72 6.30 -1.96
C ARG A 622 29.69 5.29 -1.51
N VAL A 623 29.55 5.10 -0.21
CA VAL A 623 28.48 4.30 0.38
C VAL A 623 27.12 4.97 0.17
N ARG A 624 27.04 6.31 0.25
CA ARG A 624 25.81 7.07 0.01
C ARG A 624 25.38 7.14 -1.46
N LEU A 625 26.25 6.82 -2.42
CA LEU A 625 26.00 7.03 -3.86
C LEU A 625 24.65 6.45 -4.37
N PRO A 626 24.27 5.20 -4.04
CA PRO A 626 22.97 4.66 -4.46
C PRO A 626 21.78 5.46 -3.90
N SER A 627 21.88 5.89 -2.64
CA SER A 627 20.85 6.69 -1.99
C SER A 627 20.77 8.11 -2.56
N ILE A 628 21.90 8.72 -2.91
CA ILE A 628 21.95 10.04 -3.58
C ILE A 628 21.29 9.95 -4.96
N GLU A 629 21.53 8.88 -5.73
CA GLU A 629 20.89 8.68 -7.03
C GLU A 629 19.38 8.45 -6.90
N ALA A 630 18.94 7.63 -5.94
CA ALA A 630 17.51 7.47 -5.66
C ALA A 630 16.86 8.81 -5.25
N PHE A 631 17.55 9.62 -4.46
CA PHE A 631 17.10 10.93 -4.03
C PHE A 631 16.97 11.89 -5.22
N ARG A 632 17.94 11.87 -6.14
CA ARG A 632 17.88 12.59 -7.42
C ARG A 632 16.63 12.20 -8.21
N GLN A 633 16.34 10.90 -8.36
CA GLN A 633 15.18 10.42 -9.12
C GLN A 633 13.84 10.91 -8.55
N ILE A 634 13.76 11.09 -7.23
CA ILE A 634 12.59 11.70 -6.57
C ILE A 634 12.53 13.20 -6.91
N LEU A 635 13.58 13.95 -6.61
CA LEU A 635 13.57 15.42 -6.69
C LEU A 635 13.43 15.98 -8.11
N ILE A 636 13.94 15.28 -9.14
CA ILE A 636 13.79 15.75 -10.53
C ILE A 636 12.34 15.76 -11.02
N ARG A 637 11.45 15.02 -10.35
CA ARG A 637 10.01 14.98 -10.66
C ARG A 637 9.26 16.17 -10.06
N TRP A 638 9.85 16.86 -9.10
CA TRP A 638 9.18 17.92 -8.35
C TRP A 638 9.03 19.19 -9.19
N PRO A 639 7.94 19.96 -8.98
CA PRO A 639 7.75 21.23 -9.65
C PRO A 639 8.88 22.21 -9.27
N SER A 640 9.25 23.08 -10.21
CA SER A 640 10.33 24.06 -10.03
C SER A 640 11.72 23.47 -9.77
N CYS A 641 11.94 22.19 -10.11
CA CYS A 641 13.28 21.61 -10.07
C CYS A 641 14.23 22.37 -11.02
N PRO A 642 15.37 22.90 -10.52
CA PRO A 642 16.31 23.65 -11.34
C PRO A 642 16.79 22.86 -12.56
N PRO A 643 16.97 23.51 -13.74
CA PRO A 643 17.50 22.85 -14.93
C PRO A 643 18.84 22.16 -14.69
N SER A 644 19.67 22.75 -13.81
CA SER A 644 20.95 22.16 -13.41
C SER A 644 20.80 20.79 -12.75
N LEU A 645 19.71 20.51 -12.02
CA LEU A 645 19.43 19.20 -11.42
C LEU A 645 18.81 18.23 -12.41
N VAL A 646 17.91 18.71 -13.28
CA VAL A 646 17.27 17.88 -14.32
C VAL A 646 18.29 17.36 -15.32
N GLN A 647 19.30 18.18 -15.64
CA GLN A 647 20.38 17.84 -16.58
C GLN A 647 21.53 17.05 -15.94
N LEU A 648 21.51 16.82 -14.61
CA LEU A 648 22.52 15.97 -13.97
C LEU A 648 22.45 14.56 -14.55
N SER A 649 23.59 14.09 -15.06
CA SER A 649 23.74 12.71 -15.48
C SER A 649 23.49 11.76 -14.29
N PRO A 650 22.90 10.57 -14.52
CA PRO A 650 22.70 9.57 -13.47
C PRO A 650 24.01 9.26 -12.75
N LEU A 651 23.97 9.25 -11.42
CA LEU A 651 25.13 9.00 -10.55
C LEU A 651 25.32 7.50 -10.34
N THR A 652 25.42 6.74 -11.44
CA THR A 652 25.39 5.27 -11.42
C THR A 652 26.77 4.61 -11.56
N ASP A 653 27.82 5.37 -11.87
CA ASP A 653 29.17 4.86 -12.12
C ASP A 653 30.13 5.13 -10.95
N SER A 654 30.86 4.11 -10.50
CA SER A 654 31.93 4.24 -9.50
C SER A 654 33.07 5.15 -9.96
N ARG A 655 33.18 5.43 -11.27
CA ARG A 655 34.21 6.30 -11.85
C ARG A 655 33.98 7.80 -11.67
N HIS A 656 32.80 8.24 -11.21
CA HIS A 656 32.59 9.67 -10.91
C HIS A 656 33.56 10.14 -9.82
N PRO A 657 34.23 11.30 -9.94
CA PRO A 657 35.06 11.83 -8.86
C PRO A 657 34.23 12.21 -7.62
N ASP A 658 34.74 11.96 -6.41
CA ASP A 658 34.07 12.29 -5.14
C ASP A 658 33.58 13.75 -5.10
N ARG A 659 34.40 14.67 -5.64
CA ARG A 659 34.05 16.09 -5.72
C ARG A 659 32.79 16.35 -6.56
N ALA A 660 32.61 15.61 -7.65
CA ALA A 660 31.42 15.75 -8.50
C ALA A 660 30.16 15.23 -7.78
N ILE A 661 30.29 14.10 -7.08
CA ILE A 661 29.21 13.53 -6.27
C ILE A 661 28.82 14.49 -5.15
N SER A 662 29.80 15.08 -4.46
CA SER A 662 29.58 16.03 -3.37
C SER A 662 28.88 17.32 -3.83
N ILE A 663 29.23 17.84 -5.01
CA ILE A 663 28.56 19.00 -5.60
C ILE A 663 27.10 18.65 -5.94
N ALA A 664 26.86 17.49 -6.56
CA ALA A 664 25.51 17.04 -6.89
C ALA A 664 24.66 16.83 -5.63
N GLU A 665 25.20 16.16 -4.62
CA GLU A 665 24.56 15.93 -3.31
C GLU A 665 24.15 17.27 -2.66
N ARG A 666 25.05 18.24 -2.62
CA ARG A 666 24.76 19.58 -2.07
C ARG A 666 23.61 20.27 -2.78
N LEU A 667 23.59 20.23 -4.11
CA LEU A 667 22.52 20.85 -4.91
C LEU A 667 21.15 20.18 -4.64
N LEU A 668 21.13 18.86 -4.51
CA LEU A 668 19.93 18.08 -4.20
C LEU A 668 19.41 18.42 -2.79
N ILE A 669 20.28 18.41 -1.78
CA ILE A 669 19.94 18.75 -0.39
C ILE A 669 19.36 20.16 -0.31
N LYS A 670 20.02 21.14 -0.93
CA LYS A 670 19.58 22.53 -0.92
C LYS A 670 18.19 22.71 -1.56
N PHE A 671 17.94 22.02 -2.67
CA PHE A 671 16.64 22.05 -3.33
C PHE A 671 15.55 21.40 -2.47
N TYR A 672 15.84 20.24 -1.85
CA TYR A 672 14.93 19.57 -0.94
C TYR A 672 14.56 20.45 0.26
N LEU A 673 15.54 20.97 1.00
CA LEU A 673 15.31 21.75 2.22
C LEU A 673 14.50 23.02 1.97
N ARG A 674 14.77 23.72 0.87
CA ARG A 674 13.99 24.89 0.45
C ARG A 674 12.56 24.52 0.06
N SER A 675 12.40 23.45 -0.72
CA SER A 675 11.07 22.96 -1.12
C SER A 675 10.27 22.51 0.10
N PHE A 676 10.91 21.82 1.05
CA PHE A 676 10.28 21.40 2.29
C PHE A 676 9.83 22.61 3.10
N TYR A 677 10.73 23.55 3.41
CA TYR A 677 10.38 24.73 4.20
C TYR A 677 9.27 25.57 3.54
N LEU A 678 9.31 25.74 2.22
CA LEU A 678 8.27 26.42 1.45
C LEU A 678 6.87 25.81 1.71
N HIS A 679 6.75 24.49 1.70
CA HIS A 679 5.46 23.82 1.81
C HIS A 679 5.02 23.56 3.25
N THR A 680 5.96 23.35 4.17
CA THR A 680 5.67 22.89 5.54
C THR A 680 5.79 23.97 6.61
N GLY A 681 6.54 25.05 6.34
CA GLY A 681 6.79 26.14 7.29
C GLY A 681 7.62 25.78 8.52
N ARG A 682 8.31 24.65 8.48
CA ARG A 682 9.20 24.18 9.56
C ARG A 682 10.46 23.53 8.98
N PRO A 683 11.55 23.43 9.75
CA PRO A 683 12.71 22.64 9.35
C PRO A 683 12.33 21.17 9.17
N ALA A 684 12.98 20.52 8.19
CA ALA A 684 12.90 19.09 7.99
C ALA A 684 13.72 18.35 9.06
N LEU A 685 13.30 17.14 9.40
CA LEU A 685 14.19 16.18 10.05
C LEU A 685 15.20 15.71 9.00
N VAL A 686 16.49 15.87 9.30
CA VAL A 686 17.58 15.58 8.36
C VAL A 686 18.37 14.33 8.76
N PRO A 687 18.97 13.60 7.81
CA PRO A 687 19.84 12.46 8.10
C PRO A 687 20.99 12.82 9.06
N HIS A 688 21.20 11.95 10.05
CA HIS A 688 22.29 12.02 11.03
C HIS A 688 23.22 10.81 10.88
N ALA A 689 24.47 10.94 11.31
CA ALA A 689 25.40 9.83 11.33
C ALA A 689 24.96 8.77 12.36
N PHE A 690 25.06 7.50 11.99
CA PHE A 690 24.74 6.40 12.90
C PHE A 690 25.69 6.44 14.13
N PRO A 691 25.18 6.34 15.37
CA PRO A 691 26.01 6.34 16.56
C PRO A 691 26.87 5.05 16.62
N VAL A 692 28.19 5.20 16.67
CA VAL A 692 29.15 4.09 16.85
C VAL A 692 29.58 3.97 18.30
#